data_AF-A0A6H5KJ88-F1
#
_entry.id   AF-A0A6H5KJ88-F1
#
_cell.length_a   1.000
_cell.length_b   1.000
_cell.length_c   1.000
_cell.angle_alpha   90.00
_cell.angle_beta   90.00
_cell.angle_gamma   90.00
#
_symmetry.space_group_name_H-M   'P 1'
#
loop_
_entity.id
_entity.type
_entity.pdbx_description
1 polymer ?
#
loop_
_entity_poly.entity_id
_entity_poly.type
_entity_poly.pdbx_seq_one_letter_code
_entity_poly.pdbx_strand_id
1 'polypeptide(L)'
;MAFDLPELPYGRDGLAPHISEDTLNFHHGKHHNAYVVNLNKLIDGTDLAGASLEAIIKAASGDAAKAGLFNNAAQVWNHTFYWHSMKPGGGGAPHGKIAELIDRDFGSYDEFATQFKAAGGTQFGSGWAWLVLKDGKLAITKTPNAETPLTDGSVTPLLTMDVWEHAYYLDYQNSRPNYMASFLDNLLDNTLTEENKITFAELNLDPRIQTAIDAAGYEHPTPIQEQAIPVIKKGGDVTGIAQTGTGKTAAFTLPMMHRLTKGRARARMPRSLILCPTRELAAQVSENFETYGKDLKLNMALLIGGVSFKEQEQKLMRGVDVLIATPGRLIDQFERGKILLTGVEVFTIDEADRMLDMGFIPDIEKICKLLPPRRQTLLFSATMPKEIARLAKTFQKDPVRIEVARESKTAETIAQHVVKLPRGDDKAKRTALRRLIESRDVKNGIVFCNRKREVDVVAKSLSSHGFSAAPIHGDLPQSARTETLNRFRDGDLQLLVASDVAARGLDIPDVGHVFNYSPPPKDEDYIHRIGRTGRAGREGESFTLVGPADAKGWRGVMMLINTDVAEYMPDGLLEELENVPEESDGRRGRGRNERGGRRERGDRGGRSRNRNERSEPSERQPDRTEPAEAAEAVEPAETQESSPPKSESERPKKERKDRPKRDFKRKDDDLILDPAPDDVKGFGEEVPAFLK
;
A
#
# COMPACT_ATOMS: atom_id res chain seq x y z
N MET A 1 1.85 30.46 12.82
CA MET A 1 0.57 29.90 13.30
C MET A 1 0.52 28.46 12.85
N ALA A 2 -0.06 27.56 13.65
CA ALA A 2 -0.08 26.12 13.34
C ALA A 2 -1.15 25.77 12.30
N PHE A 3 -2.25 26.51 12.28
CA PHE A 3 -3.34 26.37 11.32
C PHE A 3 -3.63 27.73 10.66
N ASP A 4 -3.90 27.70 9.35
CA ASP A 4 -4.46 28.82 8.61
C ASP A 4 -5.96 28.58 8.39
N LEU A 5 -6.72 29.64 8.11
CA LEU A 5 -8.14 29.51 7.75
C LEU A 5 -8.22 28.75 6.42
N PRO A 6 -8.90 27.57 6.36
CA PRO A 6 -9.02 26.82 5.12
C PRO A 6 -9.70 27.64 4.03
N GLU A 7 -9.21 27.55 2.80
CA GLU A 7 -9.86 28.21 1.66
C GLU A 7 -11.24 27.62 1.39
N LEU A 8 -12.16 28.42 0.85
CA LEU A 8 -13.46 27.92 0.42
C LEU A 8 -13.30 27.06 -0.86
N PRO A 9 -14.11 26.01 -1.06
CA PRO A 9 -14.07 25.20 -2.29
C PRO A 9 -14.51 25.95 -3.56
N TYR A 10 -15.06 27.15 -3.38
CA TYR A 10 -15.65 27.98 -4.42
C TYR A 10 -15.36 29.46 -4.16
N GLY A 11 -15.57 30.29 -5.19
CA GLY A 11 -15.51 31.76 -5.06
C GLY A 11 -16.51 32.29 -4.03
N ARG A 12 -16.28 33.51 -3.51
CA ARG A 12 -17.13 34.11 -2.47
C ARG A 12 -18.57 34.41 -2.92
N ASP A 13 -18.82 34.40 -4.22
CA ASP A 13 -20.12 34.51 -4.86
C ASP A 13 -20.67 33.16 -5.35
N GLY A 14 -19.91 32.07 -5.18
CA GLY A 14 -20.20 30.77 -5.79
C GLY A 14 -21.48 30.08 -5.31
N LEU A 15 -22.01 30.46 -4.14
CA LEU A 15 -23.26 29.93 -3.61
C LEU A 15 -24.46 30.87 -3.81
N ALA A 16 -24.27 32.02 -4.46
CA ALA A 16 -25.36 32.92 -4.78
C ALA A 16 -26.35 32.26 -5.77
N PRO A 17 -27.66 32.57 -5.70
CA PRO A 17 -28.31 33.51 -4.78
C PRO A 17 -28.68 32.91 -3.41
N HIS A 18 -28.32 31.65 -3.14
CA HIS A 18 -28.81 30.89 -1.98
C HIS A 18 -28.01 31.15 -0.71
N ILE A 19 -26.72 31.47 -0.82
CA ILE A 19 -25.91 32.06 0.25
C ILE A 19 -25.17 33.24 -0.36
N SER A 20 -25.37 34.44 0.19
CA SER A 20 -24.73 35.65 -0.29
C SER A 20 -23.24 35.70 0.08
N GLU A 21 -22.49 36.51 -0.68
CA GLU A 21 -21.10 36.83 -0.36
C GLU A 21 -20.96 37.42 1.06
N ASP A 22 -21.92 38.24 1.50
CA ASP A 22 -21.92 38.80 2.85
C ASP A 22 -22.04 37.68 3.91
N THR A 23 -22.94 36.72 3.71
CA THR A 23 -23.05 35.55 4.61
C THR A 23 -21.73 34.78 4.66
N LEU A 24 -21.07 34.52 3.52
CA LEU A 24 -19.76 33.86 3.49
C LEU A 24 -18.68 34.69 4.19
N ASN A 25 -18.66 36.01 3.99
CA ASN A 25 -17.72 36.93 4.64
C ASN A 25 -17.85 36.89 6.18
N PHE A 26 -19.07 36.77 6.70
CA PHE A 26 -19.31 36.66 8.14
C PHE A 26 -19.07 35.25 8.66
N HIS A 27 -19.63 34.21 8.04
CA HIS A 27 -19.54 32.82 8.49
C HIS A 27 -18.14 32.24 8.34
N HIS A 28 -17.58 32.29 7.13
CA HIS A 28 -16.24 31.78 6.88
C HIS A 28 -15.18 32.80 7.33
N GLY A 29 -15.29 34.04 6.84
CA GLY A 29 -14.24 35.05 7.01
C GLY A 29 -14.05 35.55 8.46
N LYS A 30 -15.11 35.62 9.26
CA LYS A 30 -15.04 36.08 10.65
C LYS A 30 -15.23 34.95 11.66
N HIS A 31 -16.32 34.19 11.55
CA HIS A 31 -16.67 33.22 12.58
C HIS A 31 -15.78 31.99 12.57
N HIS A 32 -15.67 31.30 11.43
CA HIS A 32 -14.77 30.17 11.28
C HIS A 32 -13.31 30.56 11.59
N ASN A 33 -12.88 31.73 11.10
CA ASN A 33 -11.56 32.28 11.41
C ASN A 33 -11.33 32.56 12.90
N ALA A 34 -12.35 33.00 13.65
CA ALA A 34 -12.22 33.20 15.08
C ALA A 34 -11.85 31.90 15.81
N TYR A 35 -12.41 30.76 15.40
CA TYR A 35 -12.01 29.45 15.95
C TYR A 35 -10.59 29.06 15.57
N VAL A 36 -10.14 29.34 14.34
CA VAL A 36 -8.75 29.10 13.92
C VAL A 36 -7.78 29.93 14.76
N VAL A 37 -8.05 31.23 14.92
CA VAL A 37 -7.23 32.14 15.74
C VAL A 37 -7.18 31.70 17.20
N ASN A 38 -8.33 31.33 17.78
CA ASN A 38 -8.41 30.88 19.16
C ASN A 38 -7.74 29.51 19.37
N LEU A 39 -7.90 28.57 18.44
CA LEU A 39 -7.21 27.29 18.46
C LEU A 39 -5.70 27.49 18.47
N ASN A 40 -5.18 28.32 17.56
CA ASN A 40 -3.76 28.63 17.47
C ASN A 40 -3.22 29.18 18.80
N LYS A 41 -3.97 30.06 19.48
CA LYS A 41 -3.58 30.57 20.81
C LYS A 41 -3.53 29.48 21.88
N LEU A 42 -4.47 28.52 21.83
CA LEU A 42 -4.57 27.46 22.83
C LEU A 42 -3.47 26.40 22.70
N ILE A 43 -2.95 26.20 21.49
CA ILE A 43 -1.90 25.20 21.23
C ILE A 43 -0.49 25.80 21.15
N ASP A 44 -0.35 27.11 21.10
CA ASP A 44 0.95 27.77 21.02
C ASP A 44 1.84 27.37 22.20
N GLY A 45 3.09 27.00 21.90
CA GLY A 45 4.04 26.50 22.90
C GLY A 45 3.71 25.13 23.52
N THR A 46 2.70 24.41 23.03
CA THR A 46 2.37 23.04 23.46
C THR A 46 2.85 22.00 22.44
N ASP A 47 2.93 20.74 22.86
CA ASP A 47 3.25 19.60 21.97
C ASP A 47 2.19 19.38 20.87
N LEU A 48 1.01 20.00 20.99
CA LEU A 48 -0.07 19.93 20.02
C LEU A 48 0.08 20.92 18.86
N ALA A 49 1.01 21.88 18.93
CA ALA A 49 1.23 22.86 17.86
C ALA A 49 1.62 22.22 16.51
N GLY A 50 2.14 20.99 16.51
CA GLY A 50 2.48 20.23 15.30
C GLY A 50 1.52 19.07 14.98
N ALA A 51 0.47 18.89 15.78
CA ALA A 51 -0.50 17.80 15.60
C ALA A 51 -1.54 18.14 14.52
N SER A 52 -2.16 17.13 13.91
CA SER A 52 -3.30 17.38 13.00
C SER A 52 -4.54 17.80 13.78
N LEU A 53 -5.50 18.43 13.08
CA LEU A 53 -6.74 18.89 13.70
C LEU A 53 -7.53 17.73 14.32
N GLU A 54 -7.61 16.59 13.63
CA GLU A 54 -8.26 15.36 14.10
C GLU A 54 -7.56 14.79 15.33
N ALA A 55 -6.23 14.84 15.38
CA ALA A 55 -5.46 14.40 16.53
C ALA A 55 -5.72 15.28 17.76
N ILE A 56 -5.82 16.59 17.57
CA ILE A 56 -6.16 17.53 18.64
C ILE A 56 -7.59 17.28 19.15
N ILE A 57 -8.57 17.11 18.24
CA ILE A 57 -9.95 16.79 18.59
C ILE A 57 -10.01 15.50 19.41
N LYS A 58 -9.37 14.43 18.94
CA LYS A 58 -9.34 13.14 19.65
C LYS A 58 -8.64 13.22 21.01
N ALA A 59 -7.56 14.00 21.11
CA ALA A 59 -6.82 14.18 22.38
C ALA A 59 -7.54 15.06 23.41
N ALA A 60 -8.44 15.93 22.95
CA ALA A 60 -9.25 16.82 23.80
C ALA A 60 -10.66 16.24 24.09
N SER A 61 -11.13 15.28 23.30
CA SER A 61 -12.45 14.66 23.44
C SER A 61 -12.64 14.01 24.80
N GLY A 62 -13.78 14.26 25.44
CA GLY A 62 -14.16 13.67 26.73
C GLY A 62 -13.39 14.23 27.95
N ASP A 63 -12.48 15.19 27.76
CA ASP A 63 -11.71 15.81 28.83
C ASP A 63 -12.27 17.22 29.12
N ALA A 64 -13.02 17.36 30.22
CA ALA A 64 -13.66 18.61 30.59
C ALA A 64 -12.66 19.77 30.78
N ALA A 65 -11.41 19.48 31.19
CA ALA A 65 -10.37 20.50 31.32
C ALA A 65 -9.89 21.04 29.96
N LYS A 66 -10.13 20.30 28.88
CA LYS A 66 -9.79 20.67 27.50
C LYS A 66 -11.00 21.08 26.67
N ALA A 67 -12.15 21.34 27.29
CA ALA A 67 -13.37 21.70 26.58
C ALA A 67 -13.18 22.89 25.62
N GLY A 68 -12.41 23.92 26.01
CA GLY A 68 -12.09 25.04 25.14
C GLY A 68 -11.24 24.65 23.92
N LEU A 69 -10.27 23.77 24.11
CA LEU A 69 -9.43 23.24 23.01
C LEU A 69 -10.25 22.38 22.06
N PHE A 70 -11.05 21.44 22.60
CA PHE A 70 -11.97 20.61 21.83
C PHE A 70 -12.94 21.48 21.02
N ASN A 71 -13.56 22.46 21.67
CA ASN A 71 -14.54 23.32 21.03
C ASN A 71 -13.94 24.05 19.82
N ASN A 72 -12.78 24.71 19.97
CA ASN A 72 -12.18 25.43 18.84
C ASN A 72 -11.69 24.46 17.75
N ALA A 73 -11.05 23.35 18.11
CA ALA A 73 -10.55 22.38 17.13
C ALA A 73 -11.69 21.72 16.32
N ALA A 74 -12.72 21.24 17.01
CA ALA A 74 -13.85 20.58 16.37
C ALA A 74 -14.69 21.57 15.56
N GLN A 75 -14.81 22.83 15.98
CA GLN A 75 -15.50 23.85 15.18
C GLN A 75 -14.77 24.17 13.89
N VAL A 76 -13.42 24.26 13.90
CA VAL A 76 -12.64 24.43 12.66
C VAL A 76 -12.90 23.25 11.71
N TRP A 77 -12.88 22.03 12.23
CA TRP A 77 -13.11 20.84 11.42
C TRP A 77 -14.54 20.77 10.87
N ASN A 78 -15.55 20.96 11.71
CA ASN A 78 -16.96 20.91 11.32
C ASN A 78 -17.29 21.97 10.27
N HIS A 79 -16.81 23.21 10.43
CA HIS A 79 -17.04 24.27 9.45
C HIS A 79 -16.34 23.96 8.13
N THR A 80 -15.10 23.48 8.17
CA THR A 80 -14.39 23.05 6.95
C THR A 80 -15.20 21.99 6.21
N PHE A 81 -15.63 20.94 6.90
CA PHE A 81 -16.45 19.88 6.32
C PHE A 81 -17.81 20.39 5.79
N TYR A 82 -18.43 21.34 6.48
CA TYR A 82 -19.66 21.99 6.04
C TYR A 82 -19.51 22.76 4.74
N TRP A 83 -18.42 23.51 4.55
CA TRP A 83 -18.19 24.23 3.30
C TRP A 83 -18.05 23.28 2.11
N HIS A 84 -17.45 22.10 2.33
CA HIS A 84 -17.34 21.01 1.35
C HIS A 84 -18.62 20.18 1.20
N SER A 85 -19.61 20.35 2.08
CA SER A 85 -20.94 19.73 1.93
C SER A 85 -21.82 20.47 0.92
N MET A 86 -21.32 21.57 0.33
CA MET A 86 -22.01 22.41 -0.63
C MET A 86 -21.18 22.65 -1.89
N LYS A 87 -21.85 22.94 -3.01
CA LYS A 87 -21.19 23.34 -4.26
C LYS A 87 -22.03 24.35 -5.07
N PRO A 88 -21.39 25.17 -5.92
CA PRO A 88 -22.10 25.99 -6.91
C PRO A 88 -22.96 25.12 -7.84
N GLY A 89 -24.24 25.49 -8.00
CA GLY A 89 -25.19 24.71 -8.81
C GLY A 89 -25.43 23.29 -8.27
N GLY A 90 -25.27 23.10 -6.96
CA GLY A 90 -25.59 21.85 -6.27
C GLY A 90 -27.10 21.65 -6.10
N GLY A 91 -27.44 20.80 -5.14
CA GLY A 91 -28.82 20.45 -4.83
C GLY A 91 -29.28 19.13 -5.45
N GLY A 92 -30.34 18.59 -4.85
CA GLY A 92 -31.01 17.37 -5.32
C GLY A 92 -30.29 16.08 -4.93
N ALA A 93 -30.79 14.96 -5.47
CA ALA A 93 -30.33 13.63 -5.10
C ALA A 93 -28.85 13.40 -5.44
N PRO A 94 -28.04 12.86 -4.51
CA PRO A 94 -26.70 12.39 -4.82
C PRO A 94 -26.70 11.36 -5.94
N HIS A 95 -25.54 11.15 -6.56
CA HIS A 95 -25.36 10.14 -7.61
C HIS A 95 -24.47 8.97 -7.15
N GLY A 96 -24.45 7.90 -7.93
CA GLY A 96 -23.56 6.76 -7.70
C GLY A 96 -23.87 6.00 -6.42
N LYS A 97 -22.82 5.57 -5.70
CA LYS A 97 -22.96 4.64 -4.57
C LYS A 97 -23.78 5.20 -3.42
N ILE A 98 -23.63 6.49 -3.12
CA ILE A 98 -24.40 7.15 -2.06
C ILE A 98 -25.89 7.17 -2.40
N ALA A 99 -26.26 7.34 -3.67
CA ALA A 99 -27.66 7.26 -4.10
C ALA A 99 -28.25 5.87 -3.80
N GLU A 100 -27.54 4.80 -4.18
CA GLU A 100 -27.96 3.42 -3.90
C GLU A 100 -28.10 3.16 -2.40
N LEU A 101 -27.19 3.70 -1.59
CA LEU A 101 -27.25 3.57 -0.14
C LEU A 101 -28.40 4.36 0.47
N ILE A 102 -28.70 5.55 -0.06
CA ILE A 102 -29.85 6.36 0.36
C ILE A 102 -31.14 5.60 0.08
N ASP A 103 -31.29 5.06 -1.13
CA ASP A 103 -32.47 4.26 -1.49
C ASP A 103 -32.58 2.99 -0.62
N ARG A 104 -31.45 2.34 -0.32
CA ARG A 104 -31.42 1.15 0.54
C ARG A 104 -31.81 1.45 1.99
N ASP A 105 -31.25 2.51 2.57
CA ASP A 105 -31.32 2.76 4.01
C ASP A 105 -32.46 3.70 4.43
N PHE A 106 -32.87 4.59 3.54
CA PHE A 106 -33.97 5.54 3.75
C PHE A 106 -35.13 5.36 2.78
N GLY A 107 -35.08 4.43 1.82
CA GLY A 107 -36.16 4.14 0.88
C GLY A 107 -36.18 5.03 -0.37
N SER A 108 -35.90 6.32 -0.21
CA SER A 108 -35.72 7.27 -1.31
C SER A 108 -34.97 8.53 -0.86
N TYR A 109 -34.49 9.33 -1.82
CA TYR A 109 -33.95 10.66 -1.52
C TYR A 109 -34.97 11.58 -0.82
N ASP A 110 -36.25 11.53 -1.20
CA ASP A 110 -37.29 12.37 -0.60
C ASP A 110 -37.54 12.01 0.88
N GLU A 111 -37.50 10.71 1.20
CA GLU A 111 -37.58 10.22 2.58
C GLU A 111 -36.33 10.61 3.38
N PHE A 112 -35.13 10.47 2.80
CA PHE A 112 -33.90 10.96 3.40
C PHE A 112 -33.97 12.47 3.69
N ALA A 113 -34.34 13.29 2.69
CA ALA A 113 -34.43 14.74 2.81
C ALA A 113 -35.43 15.15 3.89
N THR A 114 -36.55 14.45 4.01
CA THR A 114 -37.54 14.66 5.06
C THR A 114 -36.97 14.36 6.45
N GLN A 115 -36.30 13.21 6.61
CA GLN A 115 -35.67 12.83 7.88
C GLN A 115 -34.52 13.77 8.26
N PHE A 116 -33.72 14.21 7.27
CA PHE A 116 -32.58 15.09 7.49
C PHE A 116 -33.02 16.50 7.92
N LYS A 117 -34.05 17.05 7.27
CA LYS A 117 -34.70 18.30 7.69
C LYS A 117 -35.32 18.19 9.08
N ALA A 118 -35.94 17.06 9.42
CA ALA A 118 -36.48 16.84 10.76
C ALA A 118 -35.36 16.80 11.82
N ALA A 119 -34.22 16.19 11.53
CA ALA A 119 -33.07 16.17 12.44
C ALA A 119 -32.52 17.58 12.70
N GLY A 120 -32.29 18.37 11.64
CA GLY A 120 -31.83 19.76 11.76
C GLY A 120 -32.86 20.70 12.39
N GLY A 121 -34.14 20.54 12.06
CA GLY A 121 -35.24 21.34 12.61
C GLY A 121 -35.49 21.08 14.10
N THR A 122 -35.24 19.85 14.57
CA THR A 122 -35.38 19.47 15.99
C THR A 122 -34.07 19.59 16.78
N GLN A 123 -32.99 20.06 16.18
CA GLN A 123 -31.75 20.36 16.91
C GLN A 123 -31.99 21.59 17.77
N PHE A 124 -31.89 21.43 19.08
CA PHE A 124 -32.04 22.52 20.04
C PHE A 124 -30.75 23.32 20.10
N GLY A 125 -30.86 24.64 19.98
CA GLY A 125 -29.69 25.49 20.04
C GLY A 125 -28.80 25.33 18.81
N SER A 126 -27.55 25.74 19.02
CA SER A 126 -26.49 25.62 18.04
C SER A 126 -26.08 24.17 17.84
N GLY A 127 -25.90 23.73 16.60
CA GLY A 127 -25.47 22.36 16.32
C GLY A 127 -25.50 22.00 14.83
N TRP A 128 -25.46 20.71 14.56
CA TRP A 128 -25.23 20.14 13.25
C TRP A 128 -26.19 18.98 12.99
N ALA A 129 -26.63 18.82 11.74
CA ALA A 129 -27.24 17.59 11.25
C ALA A 129 -26.26 16.87 10.32
N TRP A 130 -26.09 15.57 10.48
CA TRP A 130 -25.09 14.76 9.77
C TRP A 130 -25.73 13.57 9.06
N LEU A 131 -25.30 13.31 7.83
CA LEU A 131 -25.41 11.99 7.22
C LEU A 131 -24.09 11.27 7.50
N VAL A 132 -24.17 10.09 8.08
CA VAL A 132 -22.99 9.29 8.44
C VAL A 132 -23.13 7.86 7.95
N LEU A 133 -22.01 7.24 7.59
CA LEU A 133 -21.91 5.80 7.38
C LEU A 133 -21.39 5.16 8.67
N LYS A 134 -22.24 4.33 9.30
CA LYS A 134 -21.91 3.57 10.51
C LYS A 134 -22.18 2.10 10.26
N ASP A 135 -21.17 1.26 10.45
CA ASP A 135 -21.26 -0.20 10.25
C ASP A 135 -21.81 -0.59 8.85
N GLY A 136 -21.43 0.17 7.82
CA GLY A 136 -21.87 -0.03 6.44
C GLY A 136 -23.31 0.41 6.15
N LYS A 137 -23.98 1.09 7.10
CA LYS A 137 -25.33 1.64 6.97
C LYS A 137 -25.34 3.15 7.12
N LEU A 138 -26.10 3.84 6.26
CA LEU A 138 -26.36 5.26 6.41
C LEU A 138 -27.28 5.52 7.61
N ALA A 139 -26.95 6.56 8.37
CA ALA A 139 -27.73 7.04 9.48
C ALA A 139 -27.71 8.58 9.49
N ILE A 140 -28.82 9.16 9.95
CA ILE A 140 -28.89 10.60 10.26
C ILE A 140 -28.63 10.76 11.75
N THR A 141 -27.71 11.65 12.12
CA THR A 141 -27.45 12.02 13.51
C THR A 141 -27.37 13.53 13.66
N LYS A 142 -27.48 14.03 14.88
CA LYS A 142 -27.34 15.45 15.21
C LYS A 142 -26.43 15.64 16.41
N THR A 143 -25.64 16.70 16.38
CA THR A 143 -24.69 17.00 17.46
C THR A 143 -24.82 18.46 17.90
N PRO A 144 -24.82 18.75 19.22
CA PRO A 144 -24.86 20.11 19.73
C PRO A 144 -23.49 20.80 19.66
N ASN A 145 -23.51 22.11 19.51
CA ASN A 145 -22.34 22.99 19.60
C ASN A 145 -21.17 22.55 18.71
N ALA A 146 -20.06 22.10 19.30
CA ALA A 146 -18.85 21.66 18.62
C ALA A 146 -18.73 20.14 18.53
N GLU A 147 -19.69 19.38 19.07
CA GLU A 147 -19.63 17.92 19.01
C GLU A 147 -19.62 17.45 17.56
N THR A 148 -18.90 16.36 17.32
CA THR A 148 -18.61 15.88 15.97
C THR A 148 -18.56 14.35 15.94
N PRO A 149 -19.13 13.71 14.88
CA PRO A 149 -19.03 12.26 14.68
C PRO A 149 -17.60 11.73 14.62
N LEU A 150 -16.60 12.58 14.30
CA LEU A 150 -15.18 12.22 14.24
C LEU A 150 -14.62 11.61 15.54
N THR A 151 -15.29 11.89 16.67
CA THR A 151 -14.90 11.31 17.97
C THR A 151 -15.27 9.83 18.11
N ASP A 152 -16.19 9.33 17.28
CA ASP A 152 -16.56 7.92 17.16
C ASP A 152 -15.83 7.30 15.96
N GLY A 153 -14.79 6.51 16.22
CA GLY A 153 -13.99 5.85 15.18
C GLY A 153 -14.74 4.81 14.35
N SER A 154 -16.00 4.49 14.69
CA SER A 154 -16.88 3.61 13.90
C SER A 154 -17.75 4.37 12.89
N VAL A 155 -17.66 5.69 12.85
CA VAL A 155 -18.57 6.57 12.09
C VAL A 155 -17.78 7.39 11.08
N THR A 156 -18.21 7.32 9.82
CA THR A 156 -17.68 8.15 8.73
C THR A 156 -18.70 9.24 8.39
N PRO A 157 -18.40 10.52 8.64
CA PRO A 157 -19.27 11.62 8.22
C PRO A 157 -19.22 11.79 6.71
N LEU A 158 -20.39 11.91 6.07
CA LEU A 158 -20.55 12.04 4.62
C LEU A 158 -21.13 13.39 4.21
N LEU A 159 -22.01 13.95 5.03
CA LEU A 159 -22.64 15.24 4.79
C LEU A 159 -22.89 15.91 6.14
N THR A 160 -22.75 17.23 6.20
CA THR A 160 -23.23 18.01 7.34
C THR A 160 -23.99 19.25 6.91
N MET A 161 -24.91 19.68 7.76
CA MET A 161 -25.62 20.93 7.64
C MET A 161 -25.51 21.68 8.97
N ASP A 162 -24.91 22.86 8.93
CA ASP A 162 -24.87 23.76 10.07
C ASP A 162 -26.27 24.32 10.31
N VAL A 163 -26.81 24.17 11.52
CA VAL A 163 -28.11 24.71 11.95
C VAL A 163 -27.97 25.75 13.05
N TRP A 164 -26.80 26.37 13.18
CA TRP A 164 -26.52 27.46 14.12
C TRP A 164 -27.60 28.56 14.12
N GLU A 165 -28.09 28.92 15.31
CA GLU A 165 -29.33 29.70 15.41
C GLU A 165 -29.14 31.22 15.23
N HIS A 166 -27.91 31.75 15.17
CA HIS A 166 -27.70 33.20 15.38
C HIS A 166 -26.83 33.96 14.36
N ALA A 167 -26.13 33.31 13.42
CA ALA A 167 -25.10 34.03 12.65
C ALA A 167 -25.23 34.03 11.11
N TYR A 168 -26.05 33.16 10.49
CA TYR A 168 -25.95 32.94 9.02
C TYR A 168 -27.25 33.09 8.24
N TYR A 169 -28.35 33.39 8.94
CA TYR A 169 -29.59 33.77 8.28
C TYR A 169 -29.59 35.25 7.86
N LEU A 170 -28.46 35.81 7.42
CA LEU A 170 -28.50 37.11 6.75
C LEU A 170 -29.45 37.03 5.55
N ASP A 171 -29.38 35.92 4.80
CA ASP A 171 -30.23 35.67 3.63
C ASP A 171 -31.62 35.12 4.00
N TYR A 172 -31.78 34.44 5.14
CA TYR A 172 -33.01 33.73 5.52
C TYR A 172 -33.74 34.28 6.76
N GLN A 173 -33.22 35.34 7.40
CA GLN A 173 -33.81 36.08 8.52
C GLN A 173 -34.39 35.20 9.65
N ASN A 174 -33.58 34.28 10.17
CA ASN A 174 -33.92 33.28 11.20
C ASN A 174 -34.91 32.18 10.77
N SER A 175 -35.21 32.06 9.47
CA SER A 175 -36.02 30.95 8.95
C SER A 175 -35.16 29.70 8.70
N ARG A 176 -34.96 28.90 9.76
CA ARG A 176 -34.30 27.59 9.65
C ARG A 176 -34.96 26.67 8.61
N PRO A 177 -36.30 26.52 8.56
CA PRO A 177 -36.94 25.66 7.56
C PRO A 177 -36.60 26.05 6.11
N ASN A 178 -36.60 27.35 5.80
CA ASN A 178 -36.30 27.83 4.44
C ASN A 178 -34.83 27.62 4.08
N TYR A 179 -33.93 27.85 5.04
CA TYR A 179 -32.51 27.57 4.85
C TYR A 179 -32.26 26.08 4.58
N MET A 180 -32.83 25.17 5.39
CA MET A 180 -32.63 23.73 5.18
C MET A 180 -33.22 23.24 3.86
N ALA A 181 -34.34 23.81 3.41
CA ALA A 181 -34.89 23.52 2.09
C ALA A 181 -33.90 23.98 1.00
N SER A 182 -33.43 25.23 1.05
CA SER A 182 -32.47 25.71 0.07
C SER A 182 -31.13 24.99 0.10
N PHE A 183 -30.69 24.52 1.27
CA PHE A 183 -29.50 23.69 1.41
C PHE A 183 -29.63 22.41 0.59
N LEU A 184 -30.71 21.64 0.79
CA LEU A 184 -30.91 20.38 0.06
C LEU A 184 -31.24 20.59 -1.42
N ASP A 185 -32.04 21.60 -1.74
CA ASP A 185 -32.59 21.77 -3.08
C ASP A 185 -31.60 22.46 -4.03
N ASN A 186 -30.67 23.28 -3.52
CA ASN A 186 -29.82 24.14 -4.37
C ASN A 186 -28.32 24.17 -4.01
N LEU A 187 -27.92 23.68 -2.83
CA LEU A 187 -26.55 23.84 -2.35
C LEU A 187 -25.84 22.51 -2.12
N LEU A 188 -26.57 21.47 -1.73
CA LEU A 188 -26.05 20.14 -1.40
C LEU A 188 -25.05 19.70 -2.47
N ASP A 189 -23.84 19.36 -2.05
CA ASP A 189 -22.96 18.65 -2.95
C ASP A 189 -23.60 17.30 -3.26
N ASN A 190 -24.06 17.09 -4.48
CA ASN A 190 -24.67 15.84 -4.94
C ASN A 190 -23.64 14.85 -5.50
N THR A 191 -22.34 15.19 -5.41
CA THR A 191 -21.22 14.32 -5.78
C THR A 191 -20.60 13.61 -4.57
N LEU A 192 -21.29 13.61 -3.42
CA LEU A 192 -20.86 12.88 -2.22
C LEU A 192 -20.42 11.47 -2.58
N THR A 193 -19.24 11.10 -2.14
CA THR A 193 -18.79 9.70 -2.17
C THR A 193 -18.57 9.21 -0.74
N GLU A 194 -18.46 7.90 -0.55
CA GLU A 194 -18.12 7.33 0.77
C GLU A 194 -16.76 7.84 1.29
N GLU A 195 -15.95 8.42 0.41
CA GLU A 195 -14.63 8.96 0.71
C GLU A 195 -14.62 10.46 0.42
N ASN A 196 -14.34 11.27 1.43
CA ASN A 196 -13.96 12.68 1.20
C ASN A 196 -12.58 12.66 0.52
N LYS A 197 -12.53 12.61 -0.81
CA LYS A 197 -11.29 12.40 -1.56
C LYS A 197 -10.49 13.68 -1.62
N ILE A 198 -9.50 13.79 -0.75
CA ILE A 198 -8.37 14.71 -0.91
C ILE A 198 -7.86 14.64 -2.36
N THR A 199 -7.58 15.78 -2.99
CA THR A 199 -6.96 15.79 -4.32
C THR A 199 -5.43 15.66 -4.22
N PHE A 200 -4.76 15.28 -5.30
CA PHE A 200 -3.28 15.32 -5.32
C PHE A 200 -2.74 16.73 -5.05
N ALA A 201 -3.45 17.77 -5.49
CA ALA A 201 -3.09 19.16 -5.26
C ALA A 201 -3.00 19.49 -3.75
N GLU A 202 -3.91 18.95 -2.94
CA GLU A 202 -3.94 19.12 -1.48
C GLU A 202 -2.77 18.44 -0.76
N LEU A 203 -2.10 17.46 -1.39
CA LEU A 203 -0.87 16.86 -0.85
C LEU A 203 0.35 17.79 -0.94
N ASN A 204 0.20 18.92 -1.65
CA ASN A 204 1.18 20.01 -1.72
C ASN A 204 2.58 19.55 -2.17
N LEU A 205 2.66 18.68 -3.18
CA LEU A 205 3.93 18.20 -3.75
C LEU A 205 4.66 19.34 -4.50
N ASP A 206 5.87 19.07 -5.02
CA ASP A 206 6.58 20.09 -5.81
C ASP A 206 5.72 20.42 -7.05
N PRO A 207 5.53 21.69 -7.45
CA PRO A 207 4.65 22.05 -8.55
C PRO A 207 4.95 21.32 -9.86
N ARG A 208 6.23 20.98 -10.11
CA ARG A 208 6.64 20.22 -11.30
C ARG A 208 6.18 18.76 -11.26
N ILE A 209 6.12 18.18 -10.06
CA ILE A 209 5.54 16.86 -9.84
C ILE A 209 4.03 16.92 -10.05
N GLN A 210 3.37 17.97 -9.54
CA GLN A 210 1.92 18.16 -9.74
C GLN A 210 1.57 18.24 -11.23
N THR A 211 2.30 19.03 -12.02
CA THR A 211 2.11 19.10 -13.48
C THR A 211 2.23 17.73 -14.15
N ALA A 212 3.16 16.88 -13.70
CA ALA A 212 3.32 15.53 -14.23
C ALA A 212 2.17 14.59 -13.82
N ILE A 213 1.64 14.75 -12.59
CA ILE A 213 0.45 14.03 -12.10
C ILE A 213 -0.78 14.41 -12.93
N ASP A 214 -1.00 15.71 -13.16
CA ASP A 214 -2.12 16.22 -13.95
C ASP A 214 -2.02 15.73 -15.41
N ALA A 215 -0.82 15.75 -16.00
CA ALA A 215 -0.58 15.26 -17.35
C ALA A 215 -0.78 13.73 -17.49
N ALA A 216 -0.59 12.98 -16.40
CA ALA A 216 -0.89 11.56 -16.34
C ALA A 216 -2.39 11.27 -16.12
N GLY A 217 -3.21 12.31 -15.89
CA GLY A 217 -4.66 12.20 -15.70
C GLY A 217 -5.06 11.73 -14.30
N TYR A 218 -4.21 11.92 -13.28
CA TYR A 218 -4.51 11.53 -11.91
C TYR A 218 -5.03 12.73 -11.10
N GLU A 219 -6.27 12.67 -10.67
CA GLU A 219 -6.89 13.72 -9.86
C GLU A 219 -6.86 13.39 -8.36
N HIS A 220 -7.21 12.15 -8.02
CA HIS A 220 -7.32 11.68 -6.63
C HIS A 220 -6.27 10.62 -6.31
N PRO A 221 -5.58 10.72 -5.16
CA PRO A 221 -4.69 9.68 -4.67
C PRO A 221 -5.49 8.46 -4.21
N THR A 222 -4.91 7.28 -4.34
CA THR A 222 -5.44 6.06 -3.72
C THR A 222 -5.30 6.11 -2.19
N PRO A 223 -6.04 5.29 -1.41
CA PRO A 223 -5.95 5.32 0.05
C PRO A 223 -4.53 5.13 0.61
N ILE A 224 -3.70 4.31 -0.05
CA ILE A 224 -2.29 4.13 0.35
C ILE A 224 -1.44 5.36 0.02
N GLN A 225 -1.75 6.07 -1.07
CA GLN A 225 -1.04 7.29 -1.47
C GLN A 225 -1.42 8.45 -0.54
N GLU A 226 -2.70 8.66 -0.29
CA GLU A 226 -3.22 9.67 0.64
C GLU A 226 -2.55 9.58 2.01
N GLN A 227 -2.48 8.37 2.58
CA GLN A 227 -1.93 8.18 3.92
C GLN A 227 -0.39 8.22 3.94
N ALA A 228 0.28 7.67 2.91
CA ALA A 228 1.75 7.53 2.92
C ALA A 228 2.47 8.81 2.48
N ILE A 229 1.95 9.52 1.47
CA ILE A 229 2.64 10.66 0.86
C ILE A 229 2.97 11.75 1.89
N PRO A 230 2.04 12.19 2.77
CA PRO A 230 2.33 13.22 3.76
C PRO A 230 3.41 12.81 4.76
N VAL A 231 3.41 11.55 5.20
CA VAL A 231 4.40 11.02 6.16
C VAL A 231 5.79 10.96 5.51
N ILE A 232 5.86 10.43 4.29
CA ILE A 232 7.13 10.27 3.58
C ILE A 232 7.73 11.63 3.24
N LYS A 233 6.90 12.58 2.81
CA LYS A 233 7.29 13.97 2.53
C LYS A 233 7.92 14.65 3.75
N LYS A 234 7.37 14.42 4.95
CA LYS A 234 7.91 14.93 6.23
C LYS A 234 9.17 14.19 6.71
N GLY A 235 9.56 13.10 6.05
CA GLY A 235 10.77 12.34 6.36
C GLY A 235 10.58 11.20 7.35
N GLY A 236 9.34 10.85 7.71
CA GLY A 236 9.03 9.72 8.61
C GLY A 236 9.12 8.37 7.91
N ASP A 237 9.44 7.31 8.66
CA ASP A 237 9.44 5.95 8.14
C ASP A 237 8.00 5.44 7.93
N VAL A 238 7.79 4.61 6.92
CA VAL A 238 6.47 4.05 6.60
C VAL A 238 6.57 2.55 6.38
N THR A 239 5.65 1.81 7.00
CA THR A 239 5.35 0.42 6.65
C THR A 239 4.01 0.42 5.92
N GLY A 240 4.03 0.38 4.60
CA GLY A 240 2.84 0.37 3.74
C GLY A 240 2.42 -1.04 3.35
N ILE A 241 1.23 -1.45 3.79
CA ILE A 241 0.62 -2.74 3.47
C ILE A 241 -0.59 -2.48 2.59
N ALA A 242 -0.48 -2.83 1.31
CA ALA A 242 -1.57 -2.71 0.36
C ALA A 242 -1.39 -3.72 -0.78
N GLN A 243 -2.46 -4.13 -1.46
CA GLN A 243 -2.37 -5.07 -2.57
C GLN A 243 -1.60 -4.51 -3.78
N THR A 244 -1.29 -5.35 -4.76
CA THR A 244 -0.71 -4.90 -6.04
C THR A 244 -1.71 -4.04 -6.81
N GLY A 245 -1.25 -3.03 -7.54
CA GLY A 245 -2.13 -2.17 -8.34
C GLY A 245 -2.79 -1.04 -7.57
N THR A 246 -2.67 -0.98 -6.24
CA THR A 246 -3.22 0.13 -5.42
C THR A 246 -2.38 1.40 -5.45
N GLY A 247 -1.40 1.51 -6.35
CA GLY A 247 -0.59 2.71 -6.49
C GLY A 247 0.56 2.87 -5.48
N LYS A 248 1.01 1.79 -4.81
CA LYS A 248 2.17 1.79 -3.88
C LYS A 248 3.43 2.45 -4.45
N THR A 249 3.73 2.20 -5.73
CA THR A 249 4.92 2.77 -6.38
C THR A 249 4.88 4.29 -6.40
N ALA A 250 3.76 4.89 -6.79
CA ALA A 250 3.57 6.34 -6.72
C ALA A 250 3.58 6.85 -5.27
N ALA A 251 3.03 6.07 -4.32
CA ALA A 251 2.99 6.42 -2.91
C ALA A 251 4.38 6.67 -2.30
N PHE A 252 5.43 5.97 -2.75
CA PHE A 252 6.81 6.24 -2.31
C PHE A 252 7.63 7.09 -3.28
N THR A 253 7.43 6.96 -4.60
CA THR A 253 8.26 7.69 -5.58
C THR A 253 7.99 9.18 -5.57
N LEU A 254 6.71 9.61 -5.55
CA LEU A 254 6.32 11.02 -5.57
C LEU A 254 6.91 11.82 -4.38
N PRO A 255 6.68 11.44 -3.11
CA PRO A 255 7.23 12.17 -1.98
C PRO A 255 8.76 12.05 -1.87
N MET A 256 9.36 10.94 -2.33
CA MET A 256 10.81 10.81 -2.42
C MET A 256 11.39 11.82 -3.42
N MET A 257 10.83 11.92 -4.63
CA MET A 257 11.24 12.91 -5.63
C MET A 257 11.12 14.34 -5.09
N HIS A 258 9.99 14.65 -4.44
CA HIS A 258 9.78 15.94 -3.78
C HIS A 258 10.91 16.26 -2.79
N ARG A 259 11.31 15.31 -1.95
CA ARG A 259 12.42 15.49 -1.01
C ARG A 259 13.76 15.71 -1.71
N LEU A 260 14.03 14.96 -2.77
CA LEU A 260 15.30 15.01 -3.49
C LEU A 260 15.47 16.29 -4.34
N THR A 261 14.40 17.03 -4.61
CA THR A 261 14.49 18.36 -5.27
C THR A 261 15.45 19.32 -4.55
N LYS A 262 15.64 19.14 -3.24
CA LYS A 262 16.62 19.85 -2.43
C LYS A 262 17.90 19.03 -2.38
N GLY A 263 18.96 19.48 -3.07
CA GLY A 263 20.27 18.84 -3.03
C GLY A 263 20.86 18.58 -4.42
N ARG A 264 22.02 17.91 -4.47
CA ARG A 264 22.69 17.55 -5.73
C ARG A 264 23.32 16.17 -5.62
N ALA A 265 23.19 15.38 -6.68
CA ALA A 265 23.88 14.11 -6.81
C ALA A 265 25.41 14.26 -6.76
N ARG A 266 26.07 13.22 -6.24
CA ARG A 266 27.52 13.08 -6.23
C ARG A 266 27.92 11.81 -6.95
N ALA A 267 29.06 11.85 -7.65
CA ALA A 267 29.58 10.69 -8.38
C ALA A 267 29.67 9.47 -7.45
N ARG A 268 29.14 8.33 -7.90
CA ARG A 268 29.13 7.02 -7.21
C ARG A 268 28.39 7.01 -5.86
N MET A 269 27.72 8.08 -5.46
CA MET A 269 27.12 8.23 -4.14
C MET A 269 25.63 8.60 -4.28
N PRO A 270 24.74 7.61 -4.45
CA PRO A 270 23.31 7.84 -4.59
C PRO A 270 22.69 8.45 -3.33
N ARG A 271 21.66 9.27 -3.53
CA ARG A 271 20.90 9.92 -2.43
C ARG A 271 19.69 9.13 -1.98
N SER A 272 19.10 8.34 -2.88
CA SER A 272 18.10 7.33 -2.52
C SER A 272 18.40 5.98 -3.16
N LEU A 273 17.89 4.93 -2.51
CA LEU A 273 17.98 3.55 -2.98
C LEU A 273 16.59 2.91 -2.90
N ILE A 274 16.12 2.37 -4.01
CA ILE A 274 14.93 1.53 -4.10
C ILE A 274 15.37 0.11 -4.44
N LEU A 275 15.05 -0.85 -3.57
CA LEU A 275 15.24 -2.27 -3.83
C LEU A 275 13.95 -2.89 -4.34
N CYS A 276 14.07 -3.59 -5.47
CA CYS A 276 12.98 -4.33 -6.10
C CYS A 276 13.37 -5.83 -6.20
N PRO A 277 12.42 -6.77 -6.05
CA PRO A 277 12.67 -8.22 -6.12
C PRO A 277 13.14 -8.68 -7.50
N THR A 278 12.63 -8.07 -8.58
CA THR A 278 12.88 -8.50 -9.95
C THR A 278 13.43 -7.36 -10.80
N ARG A 279 14.10 -7.73 -11.89
CA ARG A 279 14.65 -6.76 -12.86
C ARG A 279 13.54 -5.98 -13.53
N GLU A 280 12.40 -6.63 -13.73
CA GLU A 280 11.26 -6.07 -14.43
C GLU A 280 10.48 -5.09 -13.57
N LEU A 281 10.27 -5.40 -12.28
CA LEU A 281 9.71 -4.42 -11.36
C LEU A 281 10.64 -3.20 -11.24
N ALA A 282 11.96 -3.43 -11.17
CA ALA A 282 12.92 -2.33 -11.15
C ALA A 282 12.83 -1.43 -12.41
N ALA A 283 12.62 -2.02 -13.59
CA ALA A 283 12.38 -1.28 -14.83
C ALA A 283 11.05 -0.52 -14.80
N GLN A 284 9.97 -1.12 -14.27
CA GLN A 284 8.69 -0.44 -14.13
C GLN A 284 8.76 0.77 -13.17
N VAL A 285 9.48 0.63 -12.04
CA VAL A 285 9.71 1.75 -11.12
C VAL A 285 10.54 2.86 -11.80
N SER A 286 11.47 2.47 -12.68
CA SER A 286 12.25 3.42 -13.50
C SER A 286 11.37 4.20 -14.47
N GLU A 287 10.44 3.54 -15.18
CA GLU A 287 9.49 4.18 -16.09
C GLU A 287 8.55 5.15 -15.35
N ASN A 288 8.06 4.75 -14.16
CA ASN A 288 7.26 5.62 -13.31
C ASN A 288 8.05 6.87 -12.88
N PHE A 289 9.33 6.70 -12.53
CA PHE A 289 10.19 7.82 -12.19
C PHE A 289 10.40 8.77 -13.38
N GLU A 290 10.60 8.25 -14.59
CA GLU A 290 10.74 9.06 -15.80
C GLU A 290 9.45 9.83 -16.12
N THR A 291 8.29 9.23 -15.86
CA THR A 291 6.97 9.84 -16.06
C THR A 291 6.75 11.02 -15.11
N TYR A 292 6.85 10.78 -13.80
CA TYR A 292 6.56 11.81 -12.79
C TYR A 292 7.71 12.80 -12.56
N GLY A 293 8.94 12.39 -12.90
CA GLY A 293 10.16 13.17 -12.73
C GLY A 293 10.57 13.97 -13.98
N LYS A 294 9.75 13.97 -15.04
CA LYS A 294 10.06 14.59 -16.35
C LYS A 294 10.61 16.00 -16.25
N ASP A 295 10.02 16.84 -15.40
CA ASP A 295 10.41 18.24 -15.22
C ASP A 295 11.38 18.46 -14.03
N LEU A 296 11.80 17.38 -13.37
CA LEU A 296 12.79 17.41 -12.31
C LEU A 296 14.21 17.19 -12.86
N LYS A 297 15.17 17.94 -12.33
CA LYS A 297 16.60 17.77 -12.63
C LYS A 297 17.23 16.68 -11.75
N LEU A 298 16.60 15.51 -11.68
CA LEU A 298 17.08 14.37 -10.89
C LEU A 298 17.67 13.30 -11.80
N ASN A 299 18.83 12.77 -11.43
CA ASN A 299 19.48 11.69 -12.18
C ASN A 299 19.10 10.33 -11.58
N MET A 300 18.73 9.38 -12.44
CA MET A 300 18.39 8.02 -12.03
C MET A 300 19.32 6.99 -12.68
N ALA A 301 19.63 5.92 -11.94
CA ALA A 301 20.31 4.75 -12.49
C ALA A 301 19.61 3.45 -12.09
N LEU A 302 19.55 2.52 -13.03
CA LEU A 302 18.99 1.19 -12.87
C LEU A 302 20.11 0.14 -12.80
N LEU A 303 20.24 -0.53 -11.65
CA LEU A 303 21.21 -1.60 -11.40
C LEU A 303 20.53 -2.96 -11.34
N ILE A 304 20.41 -3.58 -12.51
CA ILE A 304 19.84 -4.91 -12.67
C ILE A 304 20.85 -5.89 -13.27
N GLY A 305 20.66 -7.19 -13.03
CA GLY A 305 21.42 -8.25 -13.69
C GLY A 305 21.32 -8.17 -15.21
N GLY A 306 22.16 -8.92 -15.95
CA GLY A 306 22.03 -9.10 -17.41
C GLY A 306 22.12 -7.83 -18.27
N VAL A 307 22.62 -6.72 -17.73
CA VAL A 307 22.98 -5.48 -18.46
C VAL A 307 24.47 -5.21 -18.23
N SER A 308 25.12 -4.53 -19.18
CA SER A 308 26.56 -4.25 -19.13
C SER A 308 26.95 -3.47 -17.87
N PHE A 309 27.98 -3.94 -17.17
CA PHE A 309 28.57 -3.21 -16.04
C PHE A 309 29.05 -1.83 -16.45
N LYS A 310 29.67 -1.71 -17.63
CA LYS A 310 30.29 -0.47 -18.10
C LYS A 310 29.26 0.66 -18.23
N GLU A 311 28.07 0.36 -18.72
CA GLU A 311 26.99 1.35 -18.87
C GLU A 311 26.45 1.79 -17.51
N GLN A 312 26.25 0.85 -16.59
CA GLN A 312 25.84 1.15 -15.21
C GLN A 312 26.88 2.00 -14.49
N GLU A 313 28.16 1.65 -14.62
CA GLU A 313 29.28 2.40 -14.05
C GLU A 313 29.34 3.84 -14.59
N GLN A 314 29.14 4.03 -15.89
CA GLN A 314 29.10 5.37 -16.49
C GLN A 314 27.97 6.24 -15.92
N LYS A 315 26.77 5.67 -15.70
CA LYS A 315 25.65 6.38 -15.06
C LYS A 315 26.01 6.75 -13.62
N LEU A 316 26.55 5.82 -12.84
CA LEU A 316 26.99 6.06 -11.46
C LEU A 316 28.04 7.19 -11.38
N MET A 317 28.98 7.26 -12.32
CA MET A 317 30.04 8.28 -12.36
C MET A 317 29.51 9.70 -12.61
N ARG A 318 28.36 9.85 -13.29
CA ARG A 318 27.72 11.16 -13.52
C ARG A 318 27.08 11.76 -12.26
N GLY A 319 26.89 10.93 -11.23
CA GLY A 319 26.11 11.26 -10.05
C GLY A 319 24.66 10.84 -10.24
N VAL A 320 24.13 10.16 -9.22
CA VAL A 320 22.78 9.62 -9.22
C VAL A 320 22.04 10.17 -7.99
N ASP A 321 20.84 10.69 -8.17
CA ASP A 321 19.95 11.04 -7.08
C ASP A 321 19.16 9.79 -6.65
N VAL A 322 18.57 9.08 -7.62
CA VAL A 322 17.75 7.88 -7.39
C VAL A 322 18.36 6.63 -7.96
N LEU A 323 18.70 5.68 -7.10
CA LEU A 323 19.19 4.37 -7.51
C LEU A 323 18.10 3.33 -7.37
N ILE A 324 17.76 2.64 -8.46
CA ILE A 324 16.81 1.52 -8.45
C ILE A 324 17.61 0.25 -8.71
N ALA A 325 17.50 -0.77 -7.86
CA ALA A 325 18.37 -1.93 -7.96
C ALA A 325 17.70 -3.24 -7.53
N THR A 326 18.17 -4.34 -8.14
CA THR A 326 17.98 -5.70 -7.59
C THR A 326 19.09 -6.02 -6.58
N PRO A 327 18.81 -6.73 -5.47
CA PRO A 327 19.77 -6.93 -4.37
C PRO A 327 21.13 -7.46 -4.82
N GLY A 328 21.16 -8.56 -5.58
CA GLY A 328 22.40 -9.19 -6.01
C GLY A 328 23.28 -8.28 -6.88
N ARG A 329 22.68 -7.51 -7.80
CA ARG A 329 23.45 -6.55 -8.64
C ARG A 329 24.00 -5.38 -7.83
N LEU A 330 23.25 -4.89 -6.85
CA LEU A 330 23.71 -3.82 -5.97
C LEU A 330 24.93 -4.26 -5.16
N ILE A 331 24.87 -5.45 -4.56
CA ILE A 331 25.96 -6.02 -3.76
C ILE A 331 27.21 -6.18 -4.62
N ASP A 332 27.09 -6.72 -5.84
CA ASP A 332 28.23 -6.91 -6.75
C ASP A 332 28.89 -5.57 -7.14
N GLN A 333 28.08 -4.54 -7.46
CA GLN A 333 28.61 -3.20 -7.74
C GLN A 333 29.29 -2.58 -6.51
N PHE A 334 28.77 -2.83 -5.30
CA PHE A 334 29.37 -2.35 -4.05
C PHE A 334 30.69 -3.05 -3.75
N GLU A 335 30.74 -4.38 -3.86
CA GLU A 335 31.95 -5.19 -3.61
C GLU A 335 33.08 -4.89 -4.60
N ARG A 336 32.76 -4.55 -5.84
CA ARG A 336 33.73 -4.04 -6.83
C ARG A 336 34.18 -2.60 -6.56
N GLY A 337 33.70 -1.98 -5.49
CA GLY A 337 33.98 -0.60 -5.14
C GLY A 337 33.46 0.39 -6.19
N LYS A 338 32.39 0.09 -6.92
CA LYS A 338 31.85 1.01 -7.95
C LYS A 338 30.86 2.02 -7.38
N ILE A 339 30.26 1.72 -6.23
CA ILE A 339 29.26 2.55 -5.56
C ILE A 339 29.57 2.72 -4.07
N LEU A 340 29.21 3.87 -3.52
CA LEU A 340 29.30 4.21 -2.11
C LEU A 340 27.89 4.47 -1.55
N LEU A 341 27.41 3.58 -0.69
CA LEU A 341 26.06 3.66 -0.12
C LEU A 341 25.92 4.68 1.02
N THR A 342 27.01 5.31 1.44
CA THR A 342 27.04 6.25 2.57
C THR A 342 26.28 7.55 2.32
N GLY A 343 25.90 7.85 1.08
CA GLY A 343 25.10 9.03 0.72
C GLY A 343 23.59 8.82 0.75
N VAL A 344 23.11 7.61 1.04
CA VAL A 344 21.68 7.31 0.97
C VAL A 344 20.92 7.94 2.14
N GLU A 345 20.05 8.89 1.81
CA GLU A 345 19.16 9.62 2.70
C GLU A 345 17.77 8.94 2.82
N VAL A 346 17.34 8.26 1.75
CA VAL A 346 16.05 7.55 1.65
C VAL A 346 16.25 6.15 1.11
N PHE A 347 15.79 5.15 1.85
CA PHE A 347 15.87 3.75 1.46
C PHE A 347 14.47 3.14 1.38
N THR A 348 14.16 2.50 0.25
CA THR A 348 12.86 1.87 -0.01
C THR A 348 13.02 0.40 -0.32
N ILE A 349 12.24 -0.44 0.36
CA ILE A 349 12.11 -1.87 0.09
C ILE A 349 10.71 -2.06 -0.52
N ASP A 350 10.64 -2.33 -1.82
CA ASP A 350 9.37 -2.55 -2.52
C ASP A 350 9.08 -4.05 -2.66
N GLU A 351 7.82 -4.44 -2.51
CA GLU A 351 7.38 -5.84 -2.52
C GLU A 351 8.23 -6.76 -1.60
N ALA A 352 8.37 -6.35 -0.33
CA ALA A 352 9.24 -7.02 0.64
C ALA A 352 8.89 -8.51 0.83
N ASP A 353 7.61 -8.85 0.85
CA ASP A 353 7.11 -10.23 0.89
C ASP A 353 7.57 -11.08 -0.31
N ARG A 354 7.64 -10.51 -1.51
CA ARG A 354 8.21 -11.21 -2.67
C ARG A 354 9.70 -11.42 -2.53
N MET A 355 10.42 -10.45 -1.98
CA MET A 355 11.85 -10.63 -1.70
C MET A 355 12.09 -11.74 -0.67
N LEU A 356 11.19 -11.92 0.30
CA LEU A 356 11.21 -13.09 1.20
C LEU A 356 11.05 -14.40 0.43
N ASP A 357 10.06 -14.49 -0.45
CA ASP A 357 9.78 -15.70 -1.23
C ASP A 357 10.95 -16.12 -2.14
N MET A 358 11.69 -15.13 -2.63
CA MET A 358 12.89 -15.34 -3.45
C MET A 358 14.15 -15.63 -2.63
N GLY A 359 14.07 -15.59 -1.29
CA GLY A 359 15.19 -15.85 -0.40
C GLY A 359 16.17 -14.68 -0.27
N PHE A 360 15.77 -13.46 -0.62
CA PHE A 360 16.64 -12.27 -0.57
C PHE A 360 16.75 -11.62 0.82
N ILE A 361 16.11 -12.15 1.87
CA ILE A 361 16.20 -11.56 3.22
C ILE A 361 17.65 -11.36 3.69
N PRO A 362 18.57 -12.35 3.58
CA PRO A 362 19.95 -12.16 4.00
C PRO A 362 20.66 -11.04 3.21
N ASP A 363 20.35 -10.91 1.92
CA ASP A 363 20.90 -9.85 1.07
C ASP A 363 20.37 -8.47 1.46
N ILE A 364 19.07 -8.35 1.77
CA ILE A 364 18.50 -7.10 2.28
C ILE A 364 19.12 -6.72 3.62
N GLU A 365 19.25 -7.68 4.55
CA GLU A 365 19.91 -7.43 5.84
C GLU A 365 21.35 -6.96 5.67
N LYS A 366 22.09 -7.54 4.71
CA LYS A 366 23.44 -7.10 4.35
C LYS A 366 23.42 -5.66 3.82
N ILE A 367 22.55 -5.34 2.87
CA ILE A 367 22.43 -3.99 2.29
C ILE A 367 22.08 -2.97 3.38
N CYS A 368 21.12 -3.28 4.26
CA CYS A 368 20.73 -2.41 5.37
C CYS A 368 21.91 -2.05 6.30
N LYS A 369 22.85 -2.97 6.50
CA LYS A 369 24.07 -2.75 7.30
C LYS A 369 25.12 -1.89 6.58
N LEU A 370 25.10 -1.86 5.25
CA LEU A 370 25.98 -1.00 4.44
C LEU A 370 25.47 0.44 4.33
N LEU A 371 24.19 0.67 4.61
CA LEU A 371 23.55 1.97 4.55
C LEU A 371 23.80 2.81 5.83
N PRO A 372 23.77 4.15 5.74
CA PRO A 372 23.88 5.03 6.90
C PRO A 372 22.82 4.72 7.97
N PRO A 373 23.15 4.81 9.27
CA PRO A 373 22.17 4.59 10.34
C PRO A 373 21.11 5.69 10.40
N ARG A 374 21.45 6.92 9.99
CA ARG A 374 20.52 8.05 9.92
C ARG A 374 20.01 8.21 8.48
N ARG A 375 18.89 7.56 8.18
CA ARG A 375 18.17 7.64 6.90
C ARG A 375 16.67 7.44 7.15
N GLN A 376 15.84 7.82 6.19
CA GLN A 376 14.44 7.40 6.14
C GLN A 376 14.37 5.99 5.53
N THR A 377 13.63 5.08 6.16
CA THR A 377 13.39 3.72 5.63
C THR A 377 11.90 3.49 5.38
N LEU A 378 11.59 3.13 4.13
CA LEU A 378 10.25 2.86 3.63
C LEU A 378 10.15 1.37 3.27
N LEU A 379 9.12 0.69 3.78
CA LEU A 379 8.87 -0.71 3.48
C LEU A 379 7.45 -0.86 2.92
N PHE A 380 7.34 -1.35 1.69
CA PHE A 380 6.08 -1.61 1.03
C PHE A 380 5.93 -3.10 0.73
N SER A 381 4.76 -3.66 1.04
CA SER A 381 4.49 -5.09 0.91
C SER A 381 3.00 -5.34 0.68
N ALA A 382 2.64 -6.46 0.04
CA ALA A 382 1.23 -6.86 -0.05
C ALA A 382 0.78 -7.62 1.20
N THR A 383 1.72 -8.29 1.85
CA THR A 383 1.49 -9.09 3.06
C THR A 383 2.53 -8.75 4.13
N MET A 384 2.27 -9.15 5.38
CA MET A 384 3.20 -8.92 6.49
C MET A 384 3.55 -10.22 7.26
N PRO A 385 4.30 -11.15 6.64
CA PRO A 385 4.84 -12.32 7.33
C PRO A 385 5.77 -11.93 8.49
N LYS A 386 6.03 -12.86 9.42
CA LYS A 386 6.85 -12.62 10.62
C LYS A 386 8.26 -12.12 10.27
N GLU A 387 8.83 -12.62 9.19
CA GLU A 387 10.15 -12.26 8.69
C GLU A 387 10.18 -10.80 8.20
N ILE A 388 9.14 -10.35 7.48
CA ILE A 388 9.01 -8.95 7.03
C ILE A 388 8.74 -8.03 8.22
N ALA A 389 7.90 -8.45 9.16
CA ALA A 389 7.65 -7.68 10.39
C ALA A 389 8.94 -7.53 11.23
N ARG A 390 9.78 -8.56 11.27
CA ARG A 390 11.10 -8.51 11.91
C ARG A 390 12.03 -7.54 11.18
N LEU A 391 12.05 -7.58 9.85
CA LEU A 391 12.84 -6.66 9.02
C LEU A 391 12.45 -5.21 9.29
N ALA A 392 11.15 -4.89 9.26
CA ALA A 392 10.60 -3.58 9.59
C ALA A 392 11.06 -3.12 10.97
N LYS A 393 10.87 -3.95 11.99
CA LYS A 393 11.25 -3.66 13.39
C LYS A 393 12.76 -3.43 13.58
N THR A 394 13.59 -4.08 12.76
CA THR A 394 15.06 -4.01 12.90
C THR A 394 15.64 -2.78 12.23
N PHE A 395 15.06 -2.33 11.11
CA PHE A 395 15.67 -1.32 10.23
C PHE A 395 14.87 -0.03 10.06
N GLN A 396 13.62 0.04 10.56
CA GLN A 396 12.83 1.27 10.59
C GLN A 396 12.86 1.90 11.98
N LYS A 397 12.68 3.23 12.04
CA LYS A 397 12.58 4.00 13.28
C LYS A 397 11.19 4.62 13.40
N ASP A 398 10.44 4.20 14.41
CA ASP A 398 9.08 4.67 14.71
C ASP A 398 8.18 4.75 13.46
N PRO A 399 8.07 3.67 12.64
CA PRO A 399 7.39 3.74 11.37
C PRO A 399 5.88 3.93 11.54
N VAL A 400 5.28 4.79 10.71
CA VAL A 400 3.83 4.84 10.56
C VAL A 400 3.41 3.61 9.77
N ARG A 401 2.61 2.74 10.40
CA ARG A 401 2.03 1.57 9.75
C ARG A 401 0.73 1.96 9.08
N ILE A 402 0.67 1.77 7.78
CA ILE A 402 -0.49 2.07 6.94
C ILE A 402 -0.95 0.75 6.33
N GLU A 403 -2.17 0.36 6.64
CA GLU A 403 -2.76 -0.89 6.16
C GLU A 403 -4.07 -0.57 5.46
N VAL A 404 -4.05 -0.69 4.12
CA VAL A 404 -5.26 -0.53 3.32
C VAL A 404 -5.94 -1.87 3.24
N ALA A 405 -7.21 -1.90 3.65
CA ALA A 405 -8.01 -3.11 3.66
C ALA A 405 -7.97 -3.81 2.30
N ARG A 406 -7.93 -5.15 2.34
CA ARG A 406 -8.01 -5.95 1.12
C ARG A 406 -9.40 -5.77 0.53
N GLU A 407 -9.49 -5.27 -0.69
CA GLU A 407 -10.57 -5.70 -1.57
C GLU A 407 -10.29 -7.19 -1.85
N SER A 408 -10.83 -8.06 -1.01
CA SER A 408 -10.71 -9.52 -1.17
C SER A 408 -11.72 -10.06 -2.20
N LYS A 409 -12.30 -9.18 -3.01
CA LYS A 409 -13.19 -9.56 -4.10
C LYS A 409 -12.35 -9.71 -5.36
N THR A 410 -12.45 -10.87 -5.98
CA THR A 410 -12.07 -11.03 -7.38
C THR A 410 -12.90 -10.05 -8.21
N ALA A 411 -12.32 -9.43 -9.24
CA ALA A 411 -13.08 -8.51 -10.09
C ALA A 411 -14.31 -9.23 -10.65
N GLU A 412 -15.49 -8.59 -10.56
CA GLU A 412 -16.76 -9.16 -11.05
C GLU A 412 -16.73 -9.44 -12.56
N THR A 413 -15.81 -8.80 -13.28
CA THR A 413 -15.55 -8.99 -14.71
C THR A 413 -14.81 -10.29 -15.05
N ILE A 414 -14.35 -11.06 -14.04
CA ILE A 414 -13.59 -12.31 -14.25
C ILE A 414 -14.50 -13.51 -13.98
N ALA A 415 -14.89 -14.21 -15.05
CA ALA A 415 -15.51 -15.52 -14.94
C ALA A 415 -14.47 -16.56 -14.50
N GLN A 416 -14.77 -17.26 -13.40
CA GLN A 416 -13.85 -18.22 -12.80
C GLN A 416 -14.40 -19.64 -12.93
N HIS A 417 -13.55 -20.53 -13.41
CA HIS A 417 -13.90 -21.92 -13.66
C HIS A 417 -12.89 -22.88 -13.05
N VAL A 418 -13.38 -24.02 -12.55
CA VAL A 418 -12.56 -25.14 -12.09
C VAL A 418 -12.78 -26.35 -12.98
N VAL A 419 -11.69 -26.98 -13.42
CA VAL A 419 -11.70 -28.22 -14.20
C VAL A 419 -11.14 -29.33 -13.31
N LYS A 420 -12.04 -30.13 -12.74
CA LYS A 420 -11.68 -31.24 -11.84
C LYS A 420 -11.28 -32.46 -12.67
N LEU A 421 -10.02 -32.86 -12.59
CA LEU A 421 -9.51 -34.00 -13.32
C LEU A 421 -9.62 -35.28 -12.47
N PRO A 422 -10.04 -36.41 -13.06
CA PRO A 422 -10.12 -37.69 -12.35
C PRO A 422 -8.74 -38.20 -11.92
N ARG A 423 -7.69 -37.86 -12.68
CA ARG A 423 -6.29 -38.22 -12.41
C ARG A 423 -5.41 -36.98 -12.51
N GLY A 424 -4.36 -36.94 -11.71
CA GLY A 424 -3.48 -35.77 -11.55
C GLY A 424 -2.12 -35.89 -12.23
N ASP A 425 -1.92 -36.88 -13.10
CA ASP A 425 -0.64 -37.08 -13.78
C ASP A 425 -0.37 -36.02 -14.86
N ASP A 426 0.91 -35.86 -15.18
CA ASP A 426 1.39 -34.81 -16.08
C ASP A 426 0.84 -34.92 -17.51
N LYS A 427 0.53 -36.13 -17.99
CA LYS A 427 -0.07 -36.32 -19.32
C LYS A 427 -1.53 -35.89 -19.30
N ALA A 428 -2.30 -36.32 -18.31
CA ALA A 428 -3.69 -35.94 -18.13
C ALA A 428 -3.86 -34.41 -18.05
N LYS A 429 -3.03 -33.73 -17.24
CA LYS A 429 -3.06 -32.26 -17.13
C LYS A 429 -2.72 -31.54 -18.44
N ARG A 430 -1.73 -32.02 -19.22
CA ARG A 430 -1.41 -31.43 -20.53
C ARG A 430 -2.52 -31.65 -21.56
N THR A 431 -3.15 -32.83 -21.57
CA THR A 431 -4.30 -33.11 -22.43
C THR A 431 -5.47 -32.21 -22.08
N ALA A 432 -5.80 -32.09 -20.79
CA ALA A 432 -6.84 -31.20 -20.31
C ALA A 432 -6.59 -29.73 -20.69
N LEU A 433 -5.36 -29.24 -20.53
CA LEU A 433 -5.00 -27.87 -20.92
C LEU A 433 -5.24 -27.62 -22.42
N ARG A 434 -4.80 -28.53 -23.30
CA ARG A 434 -5.00 -28.36 -24.75
C ARG A 434 -6.48 -28.34 -25.11
N ARG A 435 -7.24 -29.32 -24.62
CA ARG A 435 -8.67 -29.44 -24.88
C ARG A 435 -9.45 -28.21 -24.40
N LEU A 436 -9.04 -27.67 -23.26
CA LEU A 436 -9.60 -26.45 -22.68
C LEU A 436 -9.29 -25.20 -23.51
N ILE A 437 -8.07 -25.09 -24.06
CA ILE A 437 -7.71 -23.99 -24.97
C ILE A 437 -8.51 -24.11 -26.28
N GLU A 438 -8.71 -25.31 -26.81
CA GLU A 438 -9.50 -25.56 -28.02
C GLU A 438 -10.99 -25.27 -27.84
N SER A 439 -11.53 -25.43 -26.64
CA SER A 439 -12.95 -25.23 -26.35
C SER A 439 -13.34 -23.75 -26.19
N ARG A 440 -12.40 -22.82 -26.33
CA ARG A 440 -12.58 -21.38 -26.09
C ARG A 440 -11.97 -20.54 -27.22
N ASP A 441 -12.51 -19.34 -27.44
CA ASP A 441 -11.95 -18.37 -28.40
C ASP A 441 -10.79 -17.59 -27.75
N VAL A 442 -9.64 -18.25 -27.62
CA VAL A 442 -8.47 -17.68 -26.94
C VAL A 442 -7.70 -16.76 -27.88
N LYS A 443 -7.94 -15.45 -27.82
CA LYS A 443 -7.14 -14.47 -28.59
C LYS A 443 -5.73 -14.29 -28.02
N ASN A 444 -5.64 -14.14 -26.72
CA ASN A 444 -4.39 -14.12 -25.97
C ASN A 444 -4.62 -14.73 -24.58
N GLY A 445 -3.60 -15.40 -24.04
CA GLY A 445 -3.73 -16.04 -22.74
C GLY A 445 -2.41 -16.34 -22.05
N ILE A 446 -2.48 -16.50 -20.73
CA ILE A 446 -1.34 -16.87 -19.90
C ILE A 446 -1.59 -18.20 -19.21
N VAL A 447 -0.60 -19.10 -19.26
CA VAL A 447 -0.63 -20.38 -18.56
C VAL A 447 0.34 -20.32 -17.39
N PHE A 448 -0.17 -20.43 -16.17
CA PHE A 448 0.64 -20.44 -14.95
C PHE A 448 1.02 -21.85 -14.53
N CYS A 449 2.32 -22.08 -14.35
CA CYS A 449 2.87 -23.31 -13.77
C CYS A 449 3.64 -23.00 -12.47
N ASN A 450 3.68 -23.98 -11.55
CA ASN A 450 4.31 -23.80 -10.24
C ASN A 450 5.85 -23.93 -10.34
N ARG A 451 6.36 -24.74 -11.29
CA ARG A 451 7.79 -25.01 -11.44
C ARG A 451 8.32 -24.59 -12.81
N LYS A 452 9.56 -24.09 -12.86
CA LYS A 452 10.22 -23.69 -14.12
C LYS A 452 10.31 -24.84 -15.13
N ARG A 453 10.61 -26.06 -14.67
CA ARG A 453 10.64 -27.25 -15.53
C ARG A 453 9.27 -27.56 -16.16
N GLU A 454 8.19 -27.30 -15.44
CA GLU A 454 6.83 -27.48 -15.98
C GLU A 454 6.55 -26.45 -17.08
N VAL A 455 7.01 -25.20 -16.90
CA VAL A 455 6.87 -24.14 -17.92
C VAL A 455 7.45 -24.59 -19.26
N ASP A 456 8.68 -25.11 -19.27
CA ASP A 456 9.32 -25.60 -20.49
C ASP A 456 8.57 -26.77 -21.12
N VAL A 457 8.15 -27.74 -20.31
CA VAL A 457 7.45 -28.94 -20.76
C VAL A 457 6.07 -28.60 -21.33
N VAL A 458 5.33 -27.71 -20.67
CA VAL A 458 3.99 -27.26 -21.10
C VAL A 458 4.10 -26.41 -22.36
N ALA A 459 5.02 -25.46 -22.43
CA ALA A 459 5.23 -24.64 -23.63
C ALA A 459 5.61 -25.49 -24.85
N LYS A 460 6.51 -26.45 -24.66
CA LYS A 460 6.90 -27.41 -25.72
C LYS A 460 5.73 -28.28 -26.15
N SER A 461 4.93 -28.77 -25.20
CA SER A 461 3.73 -29.56 -25.48
C SER A 461 2.69 -28.77 -26.27
N LEU A 462 2.43 -27.51 -25.91
CA LEU A 462 1.52 -26.64 -26.65
C LEU A 462 2.05 -26.39 -28.08
N SER A 463 3.32 -26.02 -28.19
CA SER A 463 3.96 -25.76 -29.50
C SER A 463 3.93 -26.97 -30.43
N SER A 464 4.20 -28.17 -29.91
CA SER A 464 4.21 -29.40 -30.73
C SER A 464 2.82 -29.83 -31.21
N HIS A 465 1.76 -29.30 -30.60
CA HIS A 465 0.37 -29.57 -30.97
C HIS A 465 -0.26 -28.39 -31.74
N GLY A 466 0.56 -27.46 -32.26
CA GLY A 466 0.12 -26.39 -33.15
C GLY A 466 -0.30 -25.09 -32.47
N PHE A 467 -0.19 -24.99 -31.14
CA PHE A 467 -0.48 -23.75 -30.43
C PHE A 467 0.70 -22.77 -30.48
N SER A 468 0.43 -21.48 -30.67
CA SER A 468 1.45 -20.43 -30.60
C SER A 468 1.80 -20.12 -29.14
N ALA A 469 2.69 -20.91 -28.54
CA ALA A 469 3.07 -20.81 -27.13
C ALA A 469 4.58 -20.67 -26.89
N ALA A 470 5.00 -19.87 -25.90
CA ALA A 470 6.41 -19.73 -25.52
C ALA A 470 6.61 -19.66 -24.01
N PRO A 471 7.73 -20.20 -23.46
CA PRO A 471 8.01 -20.17 -22.04
C PRO A 471 8.59 -18.82 -21.59
N ILE A 472 8.28 -18.42 -20.36
CA ILE A 472 8.96 -17.33 -19.64
C ILE A 472 9.22 -17.71 -18.18
N HIS A 473 10.50 -17.81 -17.83
CA HIS A 473 10.97 -18.04 -16.46
C HIS A 473 12.37 -17.45 -16.23
N GLY A 474 12.78 -17.34 -14.98
CA GLY A 474 14.03 -16.67 -14.58
C GLY A 474 15.33 -17.35 -15.00
N ASP A 475 15.29 -18.58 -15.54
CA ASP A 475 16.50 -19.25 -16.04
C ASP A 475 16.74 -18.94 -17.53
N LEU A 476 15.79 -18.29 -18.21
CA LEU A 476 15.98 -17.83 -19.58
C LEU A 476 16.88 -16.59 -19.62
N PRO A 477 17.75 -16.47 -20.65
CA PRO A 477 18.48 -15.23 -20.90
C PRO A 477 17.54 -14.03 -21.03
N GLN A 478 17.98 -12.84 -20.57
CA GLN A 478 17.10 -11.65 -20.63
C GLN A 478 16.67 -11.32 -22.05
N SER A 479 17.57 -11.42 -23.03
CA SER A 479 17.26 -11.15 -24.42
C SER A 479 16.07 -11.99 -24.87
N ALA A 480 16.06 -13.28 -24.55
CA ALA A 480 14.96 -14.18 -24.84
C ALA A 480 13.69 -13.81 -24.08
N ARG A 481 13.79 -13.41 -22.80
CA ARG A 481 12.62 -12.96 -22.01
C ARG A 481 11.99 -11.70 -22.61
N THR A 482 12.80 -10.71 -22.98
CA THR A 482 12.36 -9.46 -23.60
C THR A 482 11.77 -9.72 -24.99
N GLU A 483 12.40 -10.56 -25.80
CA GLU A 483 11.89 -10.94 -27.11
C GLU A 483 10.53 -11.65 -27.03
N THR A 484 10.40 -12.66 -26.14
CA THR A 484 9.13 -13.35 -25.91
C THR A 484 8.03 -12.40 -25.46
N LEU A 485 8.35 -11.43 -24.60
CA LEU A 485 7.39 -10.44 -24.13
C LEU A 485 6.97 -9.45 -25.23
N ASN A 486 7.91 -9.00 -26.06
CA ASN A 486 7.59 -8.14 -27.19
C ASN A 486 6.66 -8.86 -28.16
N ARG A 487 7.00 -10.11 -28.54
CA ARG A 487 6.13 -10.94 -29.38
C ARG A 487 4.74 -11.15 -28.79
N PHE A 488 4.63 -11.30 -27.48
CA PHE A 488 3.33 -11.40 -26.81
C PHE A 488 2.54 -10.08 -26.85
N ARG A 489 3.23 -8.95 -26.66
CA ARG A 489 2.64 -7.61 -26.71
C ARG A 489 2.18 -7.22 -28.11
N ASP A 490 2.94 -7.61 -29.12
CA ASP A 490 2.68 -7.30 -30.52
C ASP A 490 1.60 -8.21 -31.13
N GLY A 491 1.17 -9.26 -30.40
CA GLY A 491 0.16 -10.21 -30.83
C GLY A 491 0.70 -11.40 -31.65
N ASP A 492 2.01 -11.44 -31.90
CA ASP A 492 2.70 -12.54 -32.59
C ASP A 492 2.74 -13.85 -31.78
N LEU A 493 2.48 -13.76 -30.47
CA LEU A 493 2.41 -14.90 -29.57
C LEU A 493 1.06 -14.93 -28.85
N GLN A 494 0.27 -15.98 -29.10
CA GLN A 494 -1.04 -16.18 -28.49
C GLN A 494 -0.97 -16.57 -27.00
N LEU A 495 -0.05 -17.47 -26.62
CA LEU A 495 0.02 -18.06 -25.29
C LEU A 495 1.38 -17.84 -24.63
N LEU A 496 1.37 -17.24 -23.44
CA LEU A 496 2.56 -17.11 -22.61
C LEU A 496 2.52 -18.16 -21.49
N VAL A 497 3.47 -19.09 -21.46
CA VAL A 497 3.58 -20.07 -20.38
C VAL A 497 4.57 -19.55 -19.36
N ALA A 498 4.12 -19.28 -18.14
CA ALA A 498 4.89 -18.55 -17.15
C ALA A 498 4.93 -19.26 -15.79
N SER A 499 6.04 -19.07 -15.08
CA SER A 499 6.07 -19.30 -13.63
C SER A 499 5.54 -18.08 -12.87
N ASP A 500 5.05 -18.27 -11.65
CA ASP A 500 4.60 -17.18 -10.77
C ASP A 500 5.61 -16.04 -10.66
N VAL A 501 6.88 -16.37 -10.46
CA VAL A 501 7.98 -15.40 -10.30
C VAL A 501 8.20 -14.61 -11.58
N ALA A 502 7.98 -15.24 -12.74
CA ALA A 502 8.21 -14.60 -14.02
C ALA A 502 7.06 -13.68 -14.43
N ALA A 503 5.82 -14.04 -14.10
CA ALA A 503 4.63 -13.24 -14.43
C ALA A 503 4.33 -12.11 -13.41
N ARG A 504 5.02 -12.11 -12.25
CA ARG A 504 4.94 -11.06 -11.24
C ARG A 504 5.91 -9.90 -11.55
N GLY A 505 5.40 -8.68 -11.57
CA GLY A 505 6.17 -7.48 -11.92
C GLY A 505 6.47 -7.32 -13.42
N LEU A 506 5.86 -8.14 -14.27
CA LEU A 506 5.75 -7.88 -15.70
C LEU A 506 4.50 -7.07 -15.98
N ASP A 507 4.67 -6.00 -16.75
CA ASP A 507 3.58 -5.34 -17.46
C ASP A 507 3.17 -6.19 -18.67
N ILE A 508 2.49 -7.30 -18.35
CA ILE A 508 1.83 -8.14 -19.32
C ILE A 508 0.55 -7.40 -19.71
N PRO A 509 0.32 -7.16 -21.03
CA PRO A 509 -0.94 -6.62 -21.51
C PRO A 509 -2.11 -7.43 -20.95
N ASP A 510 -3.25 -6.79 -20.78
CA ASP A 510 -4.46 -7.50 -20.35
C ASP A 510 -4.74 -8.67 -21.30
N VAL A 511 -4.90 -9.86 -20.73
CA VAL A 511 -5.14 -11.09 -21.49
C VAL A 511 -6.60 -11.48 -21.37
N GLY A 512 -7.20 -12.06 -22.42
CA GLY A 512 -8.56 -12.57 -22.35
C GLY A 512 -8.67 -13.78 -21.41
N HIS A 513 -7.65 -14.64 -21.38
CA HIS A 513 -7.72 -15.92 -20.68
C HIS A 513 -6.54 -16.18 -19.75
N VAL A 514 -6.84 -16.70 -18.55
CA VAL A 514 -5.85 -17.19 -17.59
C VAL A 514 -6.04 -18.69 -17.35
N PHE A 515 -5.00 -19.49 -17.54
CA PHE A 515 -5.01 -20.93 -17.28
C PHE A 515 -4.06 -21.26 -16.12
N ASN A 516 -4.60 -21.67 -14.99
CA ASN A 516 -3.82 -22.22 -13.89
C ASN A 516 -3.62 -23.72 -14.15
N TYR A 517 -2.41 -24.11 -14.59
CA TYR A 517 -2.07 -25.51 -14.83
C TYR A 517 -2.15 -26.37 -13.56
N SER A 518 -2.03 -25.73 -12.40
CA SER A 518 -2.35 -26.27 -11.07
C SER A 518 -2.66 -25.09 -10.13
N PRO A 519 -3.36 -25.32 -9.01
CA PRO A 519 -3.56 -24.28 -8.00
C PRO A 519 -2.22 -23.71 -7.53
N PRO A 520 -2.18 -22.40 -7.21
CA PRO A 520 -0.97 -21.79 -6.70
C PRO A 520 -0.55 -22.40 -5.36
N PRO A 521 0.76 -22.39 -5.04
CA PRO A 521 1.26 -22.92 -3.77
C PRO A 521 0.83 -22.11 -2.54
N LYS A 522 0.51 -20.82 -2.73
CA LYS A 522 -0.09 -19.94 -1.74
C LYS A 522 -1.46 -19.50 -2.21
N ASP A 523 -2.43 -19.40 -1.31
CA ASP A 523 -3.81 -19.10 -1.68
C ASP A 523 -3.93 -17.68 -2.27
N GLU A 524 -3.19 -16.71 -1.72
CA GLU A 524 -3.22 -15.30 -2.16
C GLU A 524 -2.72 -15.10 -3.59
N ASP A 525 -1.84 -15.99 -4.04
CA ASP A 525 -1.26 -15.95 -5.38
C ASP A 525 -2.33 -16.19 -6.45
N TYR A 526 -3.45 -16.83 -6.11
CA TYR A 526 -4.56 -17.06 -7.03
C TYR A 526 -5.14 -15.76 -7.58
N ILE A 527 -5.40 -14.79 -6.70
CA ILE A 527 -5.93 -13.46 -7.05
C ILE A 527 -4.96 -12.76 -8.02
N HIS A 528 -3.65 -12.88 -7.77
CA HIS A 528 -2.62 -12.29 -8.62
C HIS A 528 -2.50 -12.93 -10.00
N ARG A 529 -2.78 -14.23 -10.11
CA ARG A 529 -2.78 -14.95 -11.38
C ARG A 529 -4.00 -14.56 -12.22
N ILE A 530 -5.19 -14.62 -11.64
CA ILE A 530 -6.42 -14.31 -12.39
C ILE A 530 -6.55 -12.81 -12.69
N GLY A 531 -5.99 -11.93 -11.86
CA GLY A 531 -5.90 -10.49 -12.13
C GLY A 531 -5.00 -10.09 -13.31
N ARG A 532 -4.58 -11.04 -14.15
CA ARG A 532 -3.97 -10.79 -15.47
C ARG A 532 -5.02 -10.63 -16.57
N THR A 533 -6.25 -11.08 -16.32
CA THR A 533 -7.42 -10.85 -17.16
C THR A 533 -8.39 -9.89 -16.48
N GLY A 534 -9.40 -9.42 -17.21
CA GLY A 534 -10.50 -8.63 -16.68
C GLY A 534 -10.14 -7.19 -16.30
N ARG A 535 -9.06 -6.61 -16.85
CA ARG A 535 -8.61 -5.26 -16.48
C ARG A 535 -9.34 -4.16 -17.26
N ALA A 536 -9.41 -2.97 -16.66
CA ALA A 536 -10.00 -1.77 -17.28
C ALA A 536 -11.44 -1.98 -17.78
N GLY A 537 -12.24 -2.74 -17.04
CA GLY A 537 -13.65 -3.01 -17.36
C GLY A 537 -13.89 -4.06 -18.45
N ARG A 538 -12.83 -4.69 -19.01
CA ARG A 538 -12.99 -5.81 -19.95
C ARG A 538 -13.38 -7.08 -19.20
N GLU A 539 -14.09 -7.96 -19.90
CA GLU A 539 -14.41 -9.30 -19.42
C GLU A 539 -13.21 -10.24 -19.59
N GLY A 540 -13.13 -11.23 -18.70
CA GLY A 540 -12.02 -12.16 -18.63
C GLY A 540 -12.44 -13.54 -18.15
N GLU A 541 -11.77 -14.58 -18.63
CA GLU A 541 -12.01 -15.95 -18.15
C GLU A 541 -10.76 -16.53 -17.49
N SER A 542 -10.96 -17.26 -16.39
CA SER A 542 -9.90 -18.00 -15.72
C SER A 542 -10.30 -19.44 -15.46
N PHE A 543 -9.37 -20.36 -15.72
CA PHE A 543 -9.59 -21.80 -15.56
C PHE A 543 -8.50 -22.41 -14.70
N THR A 544 -8.89 -23.22 -13.71
CA THR A 544 -7.94 -23.91 -12.84
C THR A 544 -8.09 -25.41 -12.94
N LEU A 545 -7.02 -26.09 -13.37
CA LEU A 545 -6.97 -27.55 -13.39
C LEU A 545 -6.70 -28.06 -11.97
N VAL A 546 -7.56 -28.95 -11.46
CA VAL A 546 -7.46 -29.51 -10.11
C VAL A 546 -7.50 -31.03 -10.19
N GLY A 547 -6.36 -31.68 -9.91
CA GLY A 547 -6.31 -33.13 -9.72
C GLY A 547 -6.54 -33.55 -8.26
N PRO A 548 -6.60 -34.86 -7.97
CA PRO A 548 -6.83 -35.37 -6.61
C PRO A 548 -5.81 -34.87 -5.58
N ALA A 549 -4.54 -34.72 -5.97
CA ALA A 549 -3.47 -34.21 -5.09
C ALA A 549 -3.58 -32.70 -4.79
N ASP A 550 -4.28 -31.94 -5.65
CA ASP A 550 -4.39 -30.49 -5.57
C ASP A 550 -5.60 -30.04 -4.72
N ALA A 551 -6.49 -30.98 -4.35
CA ALA A 551 -7.76 -30.70 -3.66
C ALA A 551 -7.60 -29.90 -2.35
N LYS A 552 -6.51 -30.14 -1.60
CA LYS A 552 -6.22 -29.39 -0.37
C LYS A 552 -5.88 -27.92 -0.67
N GLY A 553 -5.00 -27.69 -1.65
CA GLY A 553 -4.62 -26.33 -2.05
C GLY A 553 -5.80 -25.57 -2.65
N TRP A 554 -6.59 -26.23 -3.49
CA TRP A 554 -7.80 -25.64 -4.06
C TRP A 554 -8.82 -25.21 -3.01
N ARG A 555 -9.00 -26.00 -1.94
CA ARG A 555 -9.89 -25.63 -0.83
C ARG A 555 -9.44 -24.35 -0.11
N GLY A 556 -8.14 -24.14 0.06
CA GLY A 556 -7.59 -22.91 0.64
C GLY A 556 -7.94 -21.69 -0.20
N VAL A 557 -7.73 -21.79 -1.52
CA VAL A 557 -8.12 -20.76 -2.49
C VAL A 557 -9.62 -20.44 -2.40
N MET A 558 -10.50 -21.46 -2.39
CA MET A 558 -11.96 -21.25 -2.30
C MET A 558 -12.38 -20.52 -1.00
N MET A 559 -11.75 -20.86 0.13
CA MET A 559 -12.00 -20.16 1.40
C MET A 559 -11.55 -18.70 1.36
N LEU A 560 -10.44 -18.41 0.66
CA LEU A 560 -9.91 -17.06 0.54
C LEU A 560 -10.80 -16.14 -0.31
N ILE A 561 -11.26 -16.63 -1.47
CA ILE A 561 -12.05 -15.83 -2.42
C ILE A 561 -13.52 -15.70 -2.04
N ASN A 562 -13.99 -16.54 -1.10
CA ASN A 562 -15.36 -16.54 -0.57
C ASN A 562 -16.44 -16.49 -1.66
N THR A 563 -16.19 -17.16 -2.79
CA THR A 563 -17.03 -17.17 -3.99
C THR A 563 -17.08 -18.59 -4.54
N ASP A 564 -18.26 -19.04 -4.97
CA ASP A 564 -18.40 -20.33 -5.65
C ASP A 564 -17.85 -20.27 -7.07
N VAL A 565 -16.83 -21.08 -7.34
CA VAL A 565 -16.19 -21.19 -8.66
C VAL A 565 -16.93 -22.25 -9.46
N ALA A 566 -17.46 -21.89 -10.64
CA ALA A 566 -18.24 -22.79 -11.47
C ALA A 566 -17.39 -23.96 -11.99
N GLU A 567 -17.91 -25.18 -11.94
CA GLU A 567 -17.26 -26.32 -12.58
C GLU A 567 -17.41 -26.23 -14.10
N TYR A 568 -16.30 -26.48 -14.82
CA TYR A 568 -16.29 -26.53 -16.28
C TYR A 568 -15.59 -27.80 -16.74
N MET A 569 -16.23 -28.53 -17.66
CA MET A 569 -15.67 -29.72 -18.28
C MET A 569 -15.84 -29.60 -19.80
N PRO A 570 -14.75 -29.47 -20.58
CA PRO A 570 -14.84 -29.51 -22.03
C PRO A 570 -15.42 -30.82 -22.55
N ASP A 571 -16.24 -30.75 -23.59
CA ASP A 571 -16.83 -31.93 -24.23
C ASP A 571 -15.74 -32.88 -24.76
N GLY A 572 -15.92 -34.17 -24.49
CA GLY A 572 -14.98 -35.23 -24.88
C GLY A 572 -13.69 -35.31 -24.08
N LEU A 573 -13.44 -34.40 -23.12
CA LEU A 573 -12.21 -34.45 -22.31
C LEU A 573 -12.12 -35.73 -21.47
N LEU A 574 -13.22 -36.15 -20.84
CA LEU A 574 -13.23 -37.36 -20.00
C LEU A 574 -12.91 -38.62 -20.82
N GLU A 575 -13.50 -38.74 -22.02
CA GLU A 575 -13.23 -39.84 -22.95
C GLU A 575 -11.77 -39.84 -23.44
N GLU A 576 -11.21 -38.66 -23.75
CA GLU A 576 -9.82 -38.55 -24.15
C GLU A 576 -8.87 -38.94 -23.01
N LEU A 577 -9.19 -38.55 -21.77
CA LEU A 577 -8.41 -38.91 -20.59
C LEU A 577 -8.44 -40.41 -20.27
N GLU A 578 -9.53 -41.11 -20.57
CA GLU A 578 -9.62 -42.58 -20.45
C GLU A 578 -8.71 -43.31 -21.45
N ASN A 579 -8.52 -42.71 -22.64
CA ASN A 579 -7.69 -43.27 -23.70
C ASN A 579 -6.19 -42.93 -23.56
N VAL A 580 -5.83 -41.97 -22.69
CA VAL A 580 -4.44 -41.64 -22.40
C VAL A 580 -3.85 -42.72 -21.48
N PRO A 581 -2.75 -43.40 -21.88
CA PRO A 581 -2.13 -44.41 -21.03
C PRO A 581 -1.68 -43.81 -19.70
N GLU A 582 -2.14 -44.42 -18.60
CA GLU A 582 -1.69 -44.06 -17.25
C GLU A 582 -0.16 -44.12 -17.19
N GLU A 583 0.52 -43.04 -16.74
CA GLU A 583 1.91 -43.19 -16.34
C GLU A 583 1.96 -44.08 -15.10
N SER A 584 2.37 -45.34 -15.29
CA SER A 584 2.69 -46.22 -14.19
C SER A 584 3.77 -45.55 -13.36
N ASP A 585 3.43 -45.21 -12.12
CA ASP A 585 4.32 -44.55 -11.17
C ASP A 585 5.62 -45.35 -11.09
N GLY A 586 6.69 -44.80 -11.69
CA GLY A 586 7.96 -45.47 -11.93
C GLY A 586 8.76 -45.62 -10.63
N ARG A 587 8.25 -46.38 -9.67
CA ARG A 587 8.98 -46.88 -8.51
C ARG A 587 9.03 -48.41 -8.55
N ARG A 588 10.16 -48.87 -9.12
CA ARG A 588 10.89 -50.15 -8.92
C ARG A 588 11.00 -51.00 -10.18
N GLY A 589 12.14 -50.82 -10.87
CA GLY A 589 12.66 -51.76 -11.86
C GLY A 589 14.13 -52.09 -11.59
N ARG A 590 14.47 -52.54 -10.37
CA ARG A 590 15.77 -53.18 -10.09
C ARG A 590 15.61 -54.68 -10.36
N GLY A 591 15.53 -55.04 -11.64
CA GLY A 591 15.50 -56.42 -12.12
C GLY A 591 16.59 -56.60 -13.16
N ARG A 592 17.80 -56.93 -12.72
CA ARG A 592 18.85 -57.45 -13.62
C ARG A 592 19.04 -58.91 -13.30
N ASN A 593 18.43 -59.74 -14.14
CA ASN A 593 18.54 -61.18 -14.09
C ASN A 593 19.96 -61.62 -14.50
N GLU A 594 20.35 -62.74 -13.92
CA GLU A 594 21.59 -63.48 -14.12
C GLU A 594 21.88 -63.76 -15.60
N ARG A 595 23.17 -63.65 -15.98
CA ARG A 595 23.86 -64.71 -16.73
C ARG A 595 25.37 -64.55 -16.64
N GLY A 596 26.01 -65.67 -16.30
CA GLY A 596 27.39 -65.86 -15.90
C GLY A 596 28.49 -65.35 -16.83
N GLY A 597 29.66 -65.16 -16.22
CA GLY A 597 30.88 -64.75 -16.91
C GLY A 597 32.10 -64.72 -15.98
N ARG A 598 32.50 -65.91 -15.55
CA ARG A 598 33.71 -66.35 -14.84
C ARG A 598 35.01 -65.51 -15.08
N ARG A 599 35.85 -65.48 -14.02
CA ARG A 599 37.33 -65.25 -13.97
C ARG A 599 37.80 -63.80 -14.05
N GLU A 600 38.88 -63.36 -13.41
CA GLU A 600 39.80 -63.84 -12.37
C GLU A 600 40.59 -62.58 -11.97
N ARG A 601 40.83 -62.36 -10.68
CA ARG A 601 41.85 -61.41 -10.25
C ARG A 601 43.22 -62.03 -10.56
N GLY A 602 43.95 -61.41 -11.47
CA GLY A 602 45.32 -61.75 -11.83
C GLY A 602 46.23 -60.54 -11.61
N ASP A 603 47.11 -60.70 -10.65
CA ASP A 603 48.27 -59.88 -10.28
C ASP A 603 49.29 -59.70 -11.44
N ARG A 604 50.22 -58.75 -11.25
CA ARG A 604 51.48 -58.49 -11.99
C ARG A 604 51.47 -57.44 -13.11
N GLY A 605 51.95 -56.25 -12.75
CA GLY A 605 53.35 -55.87 -12.99
C GLY A 605 53.82 -55.62 -14.43
N GLY A 606 54.41 -54.44 -14.65
CA GLY A 606 55.63 -54.33 -15.47
C GLY A 606 55.58 -53.42 -16.70
N ARG A 607 56.07 -52.19 -16.49
CA ARG A 607 57.14 -51.50 -17.26
C ARG A 607 56.96 -51.10 -18.74
N SER A 608 57.45 -49.86 -18.95
CA SER A 608 58.20 -49.32 -20.12
C SER A 608 57.34 -48.56 -21.13
N ARG A 609 57.34 -47.21 -21.17
CA ARG A 609 58.36 -46.18 -21.47
C ARG A 609 58.43 -45.79 -22.95
N ASN A 610 58.34 -44.45 -23.13
CA ASN A 610 58.93 -43.58 -24.16
C ASN A 610 58.34 -43.65 -25.59
N ARG A 611 58.26 -42.55 -26.35
CA ARG A 611 59.02 -41.28 -26.33
C ARG A 611 58.26 -40.23 -27.18
N ASN A 612 58.27 -38.96 -26.80
CA ASN A 612 59.07 -37.98 -27.55
C ASN A 612 59.36 -36.71 -26.74
N GLU A 613 60.65 -36.38 -26.70
CA GLU A 613 61.29 -35.25 -26.04
C GLU A 613 61.44 -34.07 -27.01
N ARG A 614 61.57 -32.86 -26.45
CA ARG A 614 62.58 -31.79 -26.70
C ARG A 614 61.94 -30.40 -26.63
N SER A 615 62.50 -29.36 -26.01
CA SER A 615 63.74 -29.19 -25.24
C SER A 615 63.71 -27.82 -24.50
N GLU A 616 64.36 -27.81 -23.33
CA GLU A 616 64.83 -26.79 -22.35
C GLU A 616 65.42 -25.44 -22.88
N PRO A 617 66.02 -24.50 -22.06
CA PRO A 617 66.36 -24.52 -20.60
C PRO A 617 66.24 -23.22 -19.73
N SER A 618 66.24 -23.46 -18.40
CA SER A 618 67.10 -22.92 -17.29
C SER A 618 67.16 -21.42 -16.85
N GLU A 619 66.62 -21.16 -15.65
CA GLU A 619 67.29 -20.87 -14.35
C GLU A 619 68.41 -19.78 -14.19
N ARG A 620 68.18 -18.76 -13.32
CA ARG A 620 68.93 -18.37 -12.08
C ARG A 620 68.93 -16.86 -11.72
N GLN A 621 68.94 -16.59 -10.40
CA GLN A 621 68.76 -15.34 -9.61
C GLN A 621 69.92 -14.29 -9.70
N PRO A 622 69.77 -13.06 -9.15
CA PRO A 622 70.20 -12.70 -7.77
C PRO A 622 69.28 -11.65 -7.05
N ASP A 623 69.09 -11.61 -5.73
CA ASP A 623 69.89 -11.13 -4.56
C ASP A 623 69.71 -9.63 -4.16
N ARG A 624 69.39 -9.45 -2.86
CA ARG A 624 69.49 -8.31 -1.89
C ARG A 624 69.40 -6.83 -2.33
N THR A 625 68.57 -6.03 -1.63
CA THR A 625 68.96 -5.13 -0.50
C THR A 625 67.76 -4.41 0.14
N GLU A 626 67.82 -4.28 1.48
CA GLU A 626 67.02 -3.40 2.38
C GLU A 626 67.54 -1.93 2.32
N PRO A 627 66.88 -0.88 2.90
CA PRO A 627 66.58 -0.78 4.35
C PRO A 627 65.32 -0.01 4.84
N ALA A 628 64.90 -0.37 6.07
CA ALA A 628 64.43 0.40 7.28
C ALA A 628 63.47 1.61 7.14
N GLU A 629 62.50 1.94 8.00
CA GLU A 629 62.28 1.97 9.48
C GLU A 629 60.74 2.13 9.71
N ALA A 630 60.06 1.96 10.86
CA ALA A 630 60.29 1.46 12.21
C ALA A 630 58.92 1.37 12.95
N ALA A 631 58.81 0.43 13.90
CA ALA A 631 58.09 0.42 15.20
C ALA A 631 56.60 0.88 15.28
N GLU A 632 55.67 0.23 16.00
CA GLU A 632 55.78 -0.42 17.32
C GLU A 632 54.56 -1.35 17.54
N ALA A 633 54.78 -2.53 18.11
CA ALA A 633 53.74 -3.39 18.70
C ALA A 633 54.30 -3.97 20.00
N VAL A 634 53.53 -3.86 21.09
CA VAL A 634 53.83 -4.47 22.39
C VAL A 634 52.84 -5.60 22.62
N GLU A 635 53.40 -6.77 22.92
CA GLU A 635 52.73 -8.04 23.20
C GLU A 635 52.39 -8.22 24.71
N PRO A 636 51.64 -9.27 25.09
CA PRO A 636 50.74 -9.29 26.25
C PRO A 636 51.31 -10.01 27.48
N ALA A 637 50.55 -9.98 28.59
CA ALA A 637 50.74 -10.88 29.73
C ALA A 637 49.39 -11.38 30.30
N GLU A 638 49.31 -12.71 30.42
CA GLU A 638 48.54 -13.55 31.35
C GLU A 638 48.58 -13.02 32.80
N THR A 639 47.75 -13.36 33.79
CA THR A 639 46.82 -14.46 34.10
C THR A 639 46.02 -14.04 35.36
N GLN A 640 44.82 -14.62 35.60
CA GLN A 640 44.46 -15.40 36.80
C GLN A 640 42.94 -15.51 37.03
N GLU A 641 42.50 -16.75 37.18
CA GLU A 641 41.19 -17.19 37.68
C GLU A 641 41.09 -17.03 39.21
N SER A 642 39.88 -16.75 39.72
CA SER A 642 39.28 -17.52 40.83
C SER A 642 37.83 -17.10 41.16
N SER A 643 36.93 -18.08 41.00
CA SER A 643 35.54 -18.34 41.45
C SER A 643 35.16 -17.97 42.92
N PRO A 644 33.91 -18.23 43.43
CA PRO A 644 32.53 -17.98 42.95
C PRO A 644 31.57 -17.50 44.12
N PRO A 645 30.25 -17.84 44.24
CA PRO A 645 29.18 -16.85 44.52
C PRO A 645 28.44 -17.01 45.89
N LYS A 646 27.60 -16.04 46.25
CA LYS A 646 26.49 -16.05 47.26
C LYS A 646 26.04 -14.59 47.45
N SER A 647 24.84 -14.18 47.87
CA SER A 647 23.50 -14.73 48.08
C SER A 647 22.61 -13.51 48.44
N GLU A 648 21.30 -13.66 48.27
CA GLU A 648 20.19 -12.91 48.88
C GLU A 648 20.50 -11.73 49.84
N SER A 649 19.89 -10.57 49.59
CA SER A 649 19.11 -9.85 50.62
C SER A 649 18.25 -8.73 50.05
N GLU A 650 16.95 -8.90 50.25
CA GLU A 650 15.98 -7.95 50.80
C GLU A 650 15.80 -6.55 50.19
N ARG A 651 14.61 -6.40 49.58
CA ARG A 651 13.92 -5.13 49.32
C ARG A 651 13.31 -4.58 50.63
N PRO A 652 13.35 -3.26 50.88
CA PRO A 652 12.52 -2.65 51.92
C PRO A 652 11.09 -2.37 51.42
N LYS A 653 10.13 -2.84 52.22
CA LYS A 653 8.69 -2.56 52.14
C LYS A 653 8.41 -1.08 52.43
N LYS A 654 7.50 -0.48 51.65
CA LYS A 654 6.80 0.77 52.04
C LYS A 654 5.36 0.43 52.42
N GLU A 655 4.99 0.87 53.61
CA GLU A 655 3.74 0.58 54.31
C GLU A 655 2.52 1.22 53.62
N ARG A 656 1.44 0.43 53.58
CA ARG A 656 0.08 0.88 53.31
C ARG A 656 -0.48 1.53 54.57
N LYS A 657 -1.01 2.75 54.45
CA LYS A 657 -1.92 3.33 55.45
C LYS A 657 -3.37 3.18 55.00
N ASP A 658 -4.20 2.89 55.99
CA ASP A 658 -5.60 2.48 55.92
C ASP A 658 -6.53 3.50 55.26
N ARG A 659 -7.46 2.97 54.46
CA ARG A 659 -8.68 3.65 54.00
C ARG A 659 -9.84 3.26 54.92
N PRO A 660 -10.60 4.21 55.50
CA PRO A 660 -11.88 3.90 56.10
C PRO A 660 -12.96 3.76 55.02
N LYS A 661 -13.80 2.72 55.15
CA LYS A 661 -15.08 2.59 54.44
C LYS A 661 -16.09 3.60 54.99
N ARG A 662 -16.86 4.23 54.11
CA ARG A 662 -18.24 4.64 54.39
C ARG A 662 -19.07 4.57 53.12
N ASP A 663 -20.12 3.74 53.18
CA ASP A 663 -21.30 3.82 52.34
C ASP A 663 -21.97 5.19 52.51
N PHE A 664 -22.62 5.73 51.48
CA PHE A 664 -24.04 6.08 51.50
C PHE A 664 -24.52 6.58 50.12
N LYS A 665 -25.77 6.20 49.81
CA LYS A 665 -26.56 6.52 48.62
C LYS A 665 -26.97 8.00 48.54
N ARG A 666 -27.20 8.44 47.30
CA ARG A 666 -27.91 9.63 46.77
C ARG A 666 -28.85 10.40 47.70
N LYS A 667 -28.84 11.74 47.55
CA LYS A 667 -30.04 12.57 47.33
C LYS A 667 -29.69 13.82 46.53
N ASP A 668 -30.52 14.09 45.53
CA ASP A 668 -30.61 15.34 44.78
C ASP A 668 -31.12 16.48 45.68
N ASP A 669 -30.94 17.71 45.18
CA ASP A 669 -31.38 19.04 45.65
C ASP A 669 -30.33 19.92 46.37
N ASP A 670 -30.30 21.18 45.89
CA ASP A 670 -29.63 22.39 46.40
C ASP A 670 -28.26 22.79 45.82
N LEU A 671 -28.27 23.34 44.59
CA LEU A 671 -27.31 24.36 44.16
C LEU A 671 -27.95 25.75 44.30
N ILE A 672 -27.84 26.33 45.50
CA ILE A 672 -28.03 27.77 45.70
C ILE A 672 -26.73 28.44 45.21
N LEU A 673 -26.82 29.19 44.12
CA LEU A 673 -25.73 30.05 43.63
C LEU A 673 -25.71 31.35 44.45
N ASP A 674 -24.51 31.83 44.77
CA ASP A 674 -24.31 33.11 45.47
C ASP A 674 -24.83 34.30 44.65
N PRO A 675 -25.39 35.35 45.30
CA PRO A 675 -25.91 36.51 44.61
C PRO A 675 -24.81 37.36 43.95
N ALA A 676 -25.18 38.02 42.85
CA ALA A 676 -24.30 38.86 42.05
C ALA A 676 -23.79 40.09 42.84
N PRO A 677 -22.60 40.64 42.50
CA PRO A 677 -22.04 41.82 43.16
C PRO A 677 -22.92 43.07 43.08
N ASP A 678 -22.89 43.90 44.14
CA ASP A 678 -23.74 45.09 44.36
C ASP A 678 -23.55 46.24 43.34
N ASP A 679 -22.67 46.11 42.36
CA ASP A 679 -22.42 47.12 41.32
C ASP A 679 -23.12 46.83 39.97
N VAL A 680 -23.90 45.76 39.89
CA VAL A 680 -24.76 45.48 38.72
C VAL A 680 -26.07 46.28 38.81
N LYS A 681 -26.13 47.44 38.14
CA LYS A 681 -27.40 48.15 37.92
C LYS A 681 -28.25 47.41 36.88
N GLY A 682 -29.26 46.67 37.32
CA GLY A 682 -30.35 46.18 36.47
C GLY A 682 -31.21 47.32 35.90
N PHE A 683 -32.12 47.00 34.97
CA PHE A 683 -32.94 47.95 34.18
C PHE A 683 -33.89 48.89 34.98
N GLY A 684 -33.76 49.00 36.31
CA GLY A 684 -34.61 49.85 37.13
C GLY A 684 -36.10 49.64 36.84
N GLU A 685 -36.89 50.72 36.87
CA GLU A 685 -38.32 50.70 36.54
C GLU A 685 -38.62 50.81 35.03
N GLU A 686 -37.61 50.87 34.17
CA GLU A 686 -37.79 50.91 32.71
C GLU A 686 -37.74 49.50 32.12
N VAL A 687 -38.82 48.75 32.31
CA VAL A 687 -39.06 47.48 31.61
C VAL A 687 -39.51 47.76 30.16
N PRO A 688 -38.86 47.17 29.14
CA PRO A 688 -39.26 47.31 27.74
C PRO A 688 -40.71 46.84 27.48
N ALA A 689 -41.45 47.58 26.66
CA ALA A 689 -42.90 47.41 26.49
C ALA A 689 -43.35 46.05 25.92
N PHE A 690 -42.46 45.21 25.39
CA PHE A 690 -42.80 43.86 24.94
C PHE A 690 -42.74 42.80 26.06
N LEU A 691 -42.32 43.21 27.26
CA LEU A 691 -42.28 42.38 28.48
C LEU A 691 -43.20 42.92 29.59
N LYS A 692 -44.15 43.79 29.25
CA LYS A 692 -45.27 44.15 30.13
C LYS A 692 -46.53 43.39 29.73
#